data_AF-A0A419RQT4-F1
#
_entry.id   AF-A0A419RQT4-F1
#
_cell.length_a   1.000
_cell.length_b   1.000
_cell.length_c   1.000
_cell.angle_alpha   90.00
_cell.angle_beta   90.00
_cell.angle_gamma   90.00
#
_symmetry.space_group_name_H-M   'P 1'
#
loop_
_entity.id
_entity.type
_entity.pdbx_description
1 polymer ?
#
loop_
_entity_poly.entity_id
_entity_poly.type
_entity_poly.pdbx_seq_one_letter_code
_entity_poly.pdbx_strand_id
1 'polypeptide(L)'
;MLRTFSLLAASSLLALASTAQAQVQPPADQAQPPEETEVTEDENTRVAPPADPAPGQSAETAQVANADPAIDSGDWDVNNPPGVGVTQVPISVDEGTWMDVDVSPDGRMVAFSLLGDIYTMPITGGTPTRIAEGLAWEVQPRFSPDGSRIAFTSDRGGGDNIWLMNADGTDKRQLTDEDFRLLNQPTWSPDGQFIAAKKHFTTGRSLGTGEVWLYHISGGGGVQLVERPNEQHQKELGEPTYAPDGSAIYYTRNVTPGGTFIYAQDSNSELFNIERYDIETGEITTAVGGLGGAVRPAPSPDGTMIAFVQRENINSGLYVRDIATGEERRIYDDLDRDVQETWAVTGVYPNMDWTPDSRSIVFWAGGKIRRIDADGSNLAEIPFAVSDTRGILPAPHPRIPVASDTVDVTMPRFAEVSPDGRTVVFESLGRLYTMPAGGGAMRRLTSDGEDARELFPSWSRDGERIVYVRWTDAGLGQIRTTAPNGRNDRAVTSQPGHYARPEFSPDGRTIVFEKGEGGYLTAPEYSDNSGVYRMSADGGAMTLVSREHARPHFGAANDRIYMTGSEGGSQVLVSTDLNGEAVRTHATGELVTSYHVSPTGRHVAFTENYDAFAMPLMPGGQTVSVSGSANALPVVEVSDSGADFVHWASGGERLHWSLGPTLYTAATSQLLPSAPPAEGEDRAGYVQPTNGVSMLRRVAADQHEGMLAITGARIVTMASEDGGIIENGTVLVNGDTIAAIGPASQISIPPGTPTIDGSGRTVVPGFVDAHAHGPVDADGVVPQQNWSLQQVLALGTTTIHDPSSDSPFFVAEDMQRTGQLLAPRMFSTGRIIYGARNPYAYAQIDSLEDALDHVRRLRAEGAPSVKNYNQPRRDQRQMVVEAARRENMLVVAEGGSLYGMDLNLVADGNSTLEHNLPVEYIYEDVLQFMEAADTNYTPTLVVGYGGLAGDPYWRQATDVFAQPLLMAHTPPRILRAQNARRTTAPEGDFVDDDIAREAAKLAERGVEVSIGGHGQQAGIDAHWEMWSFARGGMTPLQVLEAATIAPARSLGMDAEIGSLEVGKLADMVILTGNPLENIRNTETVQTVVLGGRAYDAATLNEVVTGNTRRAPYWWED
;
A
#
# COMPACT_ATOMS: atom_id res chain seq x y z
N MET A 1 19.24 -2.63 66.58
CA MET A 1 20.28 -3.66 66.79
C MET A 1 20.97 -3.85 65.45
N LEU A 2 22.27 -3.52 65.36
CA LEU A 2 23.38 -4.44 65.06
C LEU A 2 23.25 -5.19 63.71
N ARG A 3 24.18 -5.08 62.73
CA ARG A 3 25.41 -4.26 62.51
C ARG A 3 25.60 -4.17 60.97
N THR A 4 25.82 -3.02 60.31
CA THR A 4 27.08 -2.23 60.17
C THR A 4 28.30 -3.09 59.76
N PHE A 5 29.10 -2.78 58.73
CA PHE A 5 29.72 -1.47 58.45
C PHE A 5 30.07 -1.24 56.97
N SER A 6 30.36 0.02 56.62
CA SER A 6 31.02 0.46 55.37
C SER A 6 32.49 0.84 55.64
N LEU A 7 33.42 0.71 54.68
CA LEU A 7 34.35 1.78 54.21
C LEU A 7 35.48 1.31 53.24
N LEU A 8 35.72 2.16 52.22
CA LEU A 8 37.01 2.61 51.61
C LEU A 8 38.17 1.67 51.15
N ALA A 9 38.54 1.89 49.87
CA ALA A 9 39.86 2.30 49.35
C ALA A 9 41.08 1.33 49.22
N ALA A 10 41.30 0.90 47.96
CA ALA A 10 42.44 1.26 47.07
C ALA A 10 43.89 0.75 47.27
N SER A 11 44.50 0.42 46.12
CA SER A 11 45.95 0.31 45.78
C SER A 11 46.69 -1.01 46.10
N SER A 12 47.72 -1.47 45.37
CA SER A 12 48.18 -1.32 43.95
C SER A 12 49.40 -2.26 43.68
N LEU A 13 49.85 -2.35 42.41
CA LEU A 13 51.12 -2.91 41.88
C LEU A 13 51.30 -4.46 41.67
N LEU A 14 51.55 -4.80 40.38
CA LEU A 14 52.62 -5.66 39.78
C LEU A 14 53.05 -7.02 40.41
N ALA A 15 53.45 -8.07 39.66
CA ALA A 15 53.44 -8.39 38.21
C ALA A 15 53.92 -9.86 37.94
N LEU A 16 53.98 -10.26 36.66
CA LEU A 16 54.70 -11.42 36.06
C LEU A 16 54.05 -12.83 36.07
N ALA A 17 53.15 -13.02 35.10
CA ALA A 17 53.18 -14.07 34.06
C ALA A 17 53.64 -15.52 34.36
N SER A 18 52.74 -16.48 34.12
CA SER A 18 52.98 -17.55 33.12
C SER A 18 51.64 -18.11 32.56
N THR A 19 51.70 -18.77 31.40
CA THR A 19 50.57 -19.07 30.49
C THR A 19 49.71 -20.29 30.84
N ALA A 20 48.39 -20.17 30.69
CA ALA A 20 47.48 -21.27 30.31
C ALA A 20 46.18 -20.70 29.72
N GLN A 21 45.55 -21.40 28.76
CA GLN A 21 44.27 -21.00 28.15
C GLN A 21 43.08 -21.55 28.95
N ALA A 22 42.03 -20.73 29.12
CA ALA A 22 40.67 -21.16 29.43
C ALA A 22 39.70 -20.12 28.87
N GLN A 23 38.56 -20.56 28.33
CA GLN A 23 37.52 -19.67 27.78
C GLN A 23 36.76 -18.96 28.90
N VAL A 24 36.33 -17.72 28.63
CA VAL A 24 35.37 -16.97 29.45
C VAL A 24 34.26 -16.50 28.51
N GLN A 25 33.00 -16.72 28.91
CA GLN A 25 31.83 -16.28 28.15
C GLN A 25 31.67 -14.75 28.23
N PRO A 26 31.16 -14.09 27.18
CA PRO A 26 30.60 -12.75 27.31
C PRO A 26 29.44 -12.71 28.34
N PRO A 27 29.11 -11.54 28.91
CA PRO A 27 27.89 -11.37 29.71
C PRO A 27 26.64 -11.62 28.86
N ALA A 28 25.52 -11.96 29.51
CA ALA A 28 24.22 -12.09 28.85
C ALA A 28 23.72 -10.75 28.32
N ASP A 29 22.91 -10.82 27.26
CA ASP A 29 22.36 -9.67 26.55
C ASP A 29 21.61 -8.70 27.46
N GLN A 30 21.76 -7.41 27.19
CA GLN A 30 20.87 -6.41 27.75
C GLN A 30 19.53 -6.50 27.01
N ALA A 31 18.42 -6.45 27.75
CA ALA A 31 17.10 -6.50 27.14
C ALA A 31 16.94 -5.34 26.14
N GLN A 32 16.53 -5.65 24.91
CA GLN A 32 16.23 -4.65 23.89
C GLN A 32 15.12 -3.72 24.40
N PRO A 33 15.13 -2.43 24.02
CA PRO A 33 13.92 -1.61 24.09
C PRO A 33 12.83 -2.24 23.22
N PRO A 34 11.53 -1.98 23.50
CA PRO A 34 10.47 -2.42 22.61
C PRO A 34 10.63 -1.76 21.24
N GLU A 35 10.38 -2.52 20.17
CA GLU A 35 10.28 -1.98 18.82
C GLU A 35 9.05 -1.07 18.72
N GLU A 36 9.23 0.14 18.21
CA GLU A 36 8.12 1.03 17.85
C GLU A 36 7.68 0.64 16.43
N THR A 37 6.69 -0.25 16.36
CA THR A 37 6.12 -0.73 15.09
C THR A 37 5.17 0.32 14.53
N GLU A 38 5.71 1.28 13.78
CA GLU A 38 4.90 2.05 12.84
C GLU A 38 4.39 1.10 11.74
N VAL A 39 3.07 1.01 11.63
CA VAL A 39 2.38 -0.03 10.87
C VAL A 39 2.34 0.36 9.40
N THR A 40 3.14 -0.31 8.58
CA THR A 40 3.02 -0.28 7.11
C THR A 40 1.63 -0.77 6.69
N GLU A 41 1.03 -0.26 5.60
CA GLU A 41 -0.30 -0.69 5.11
C GLU A 41 -0.46 -2.24 5.12
N ASP A 42 0.59 -2.91 4.63
CA ASP A 42 0.72 -4.37 4.46
C ASP A 42 0.84 -5.18 5.79
N GLU A 43 0.96 -4.50 6.95
CA GLU A 43 0.96 -5.12 8.30
C GLU A 43 -0.40 -5.13 8.98
N ASN A 44 -1.33 -4.25 8.61
CA ASN A 44 -2.72 -4.29 9.12
C ASN A 44 -3.47 -5.57 8.70
N THR A 45 -2.91 -6.38 7.79
CA THR A 45 -3.60 -7.50 7.12
C THR A 45 -2.94 -8.88 7.28
N ARG A 46 -1.76 -9.05 7.91
CA ARG A 46 -1.04 -10.36 7.90
C ARG A 46 -0.46 -10.87 9.23
N VAL A 47 -0.32 -12.20 9.27
CA VAL A 47 0.45 -12.97 10.26
C VAL A 47 1.78 -13.41 9.61
N ALA A 48 2.89 -13.39 10.36
CA ALA A 48 4.25 -13.38 9.81
C ALA A 48 4.86 -14.76 9.43
N PRO A 49 5.63 -14.85 8.31
CA PRO A 49 6.41 -16.03 7.88
C PRO A 49 7.97 -15.88 8.02
N PRO A 50 8.76 -16.99 7.94
CA PRO A 50 10.23 -17.00 8.07
C PRO A 50 11.03 -16.97 6.73
N ALA A 51 12.37 -17.07 6.80
CA ALA A 51 13.36 -16.64 5.78
C ALA A 51 14.02 -17.74 4.90
N ASP A 52 14.58 -17.35 3.73
CA ASP A 52 15.25 -18.24 2.74
C ASP A 52 16.32 -17.55 1.82
N PRO A 53 17.23 -18.30 1.16
CA PRO A 53 18.06 -17.90 -0.02
C PRO A 53 18.34 -19.04 -1.06
N ALA A 54 18.78 -18.91 -2.34
CA ALA A 54 19.09 -17.82 -3.29
C ALA A 54 19.29 -18.44 -4.74
N PRO A 55 19.43 -17.67 -5.87
CA PRO A 55 19.04 -18.12 -7.23
C PRO A 55 20.11 -18.08 -8.38
N GLY A 56 19.70 -18.25 -9.65
CA GLY A 56 20.52 -17.91 -10.85
C GLY A 56 20.01 -18.25 -12.28
N GLN A 57 19.39 -17.28 -12.98
CA GLN A 57 19.51 -16.81 -14.41
C GLN A 57 19.67 -17.78 -15.64
N SER A 58 19.27 -17.47 -16.89
CA SER A 58 18.38 -16.44 -17.51
C SER A 58 18.29 -16.57 -19.06
N ALA A 59 17.22 -16.05 -19.72
CA ALA A 59 17.15 -15.45 -21.09
C ALA A 59 17.53 -16.32 -22.35
N GLU A 60 17.16 -16.10 -23.63
CA GLU A 60 16.13 -15.32 -24.39
C GLU A 60 16.04 -15.92 -25.84
N THR A 61 15.40 -15.46 -26.95
CA THR A 61 14.92 -14.14 -27.47
C THR A 61 13.68 -14.26 -28.39
N ALA A 62 12.79 -13.24 -28.36
CA ALA A 62 11.84 -12.76 -29.41
C ALA A 62 10.65 -13.67 -29.85
N GLN A 63 9.48 -13.17 -30.33
CA GLN A 63 9.02 -11.93 -31.02
C GLN A 63 9.31 -11.87 -32.55
N VAL A 64 8.56 -11.17 -33.41
CA VAL A 64 7.43 -10.21 -33.26
C VAL A 64 6.23 -10.64 -34.16
N ALA A 65 5.00 -10.19 -33.87
CA ALA A 65 3.79 -10.44 -34.67
C ALA A 65 3.51 -9.37 -35.78
N ASN A 66 2.34 -9.45 -36.44
CA ASN A 66 1.71 -8.43 -37.31
C ASN A 66 0.34 -8.97 -37.84
N ALA A 67 -0.70 -8.19 -38.18
CA ALA A 67 -1.17 -6.85 -37.75
C ALA A 67 -2.61 -6.62 -38.30
N ASP A 68 -3.41 -5.70 -37.73
CA ASP A 68 -4.68 -5.23 -38.34
C ASP A 68 -4.99 -3.72 -38.21
N PRO A 69 -5.35 -3.20 -37.01
CA PRO A 69 -4.43 -3.01 -35.88
C PRO A 69 -4.71 -3.93 -34.68
N ALA A 70 -3.75 -4.30 -33.84
CA ALA A 70 -2.31 -4.03 -33.80
C ALA A 70 -1.85 -2.57 -33.59
N ILE A 71 -1.85 -2.15 -32.32
CA ILE A 71 -0.55 -1.83 -31.70
C ILE A 71 0.30 -3.09 -31.92
N ASP A 72 1.40 -2.98 -32.68
CA ASP A 72 2.25 -4.14 -32.96
C ASP A 72 2.71 -4.78 -31.65
N SER A 73 2.94 -6.09 -31.59
CA SER A 73 3.34 -6.74 -30.33
C SER A 73 4.76 -6.40 -29.90
N GLY A 74 5.38 -5.38 -30.51
CA GLY A 74 6.64 -4.81 -30.08
C GLY A 74 6.53 -4.15 -28.71
N ASP A 75 7.69 -3.91 -28.14
CA ASP A 75 7.86 -3.67 -26.71
C ASP A 75 7.32 -2.29 -26.29
N TRP A 76 6.87 -2.17 -25.03
CA TRP A 76 6.24 -0.94 -24.53
C TRP A 76 7.26 0.19 -24.38
N ASP A 77 7.23 1.17 -25.30
CA ASP A 77 8.09 2.35 -25.22
C ASP A 77 7.58 3.33 -24.15
N VAL A 78 8.28 3.38 -23.01
CA VAL A 78 8.05 4.31 -21.89
C VAL A 78 7.98 5.78 -22.34
N ASN A 79 8.64 6.14 -23.45
CA ASN A 79 8.65 7.50 -24.00
C ASN A 79 7.52 7.79 -24.99
N ASN A 80 6.87 6.76 -25.52
CA ASN A 80 5.71 6.88 -26.42
C ASN A 80 4.70 5.74 -26.14
N PRO A 81 4.02 5.76 -24.98
CA PRO A 81 3.15 4.65 -24.58
C PRO A 81 1.95 4.47 -25.52
N PRO A 82 1.61 3.22 -25.91
CA PRO A 82 0.66 2.98 -26.98
C PRO A 82 -0.80 3.16 -26.55
N GLY A 83 -1.55 3.97 -27.29
CA GLY A 83 -3.00 4.23 -27.07
C GLY A 83 -3.32 5.58 -26.43
N VAL A 84 -2.29 6.31 -25.98
CA VAL A 84 -2.35 7.64 -25.41
C VAL A 84 -1.33 8.56 -26.10
N GLY A 85 -1.45 9.88 -25.95
CA GLY A 85 -0.53 10.86 -26.55
C GLY A 85 0.13 11.71 -25.49
N VAL A 86 1.46 11.78 -25.49
CA VAL A 86 2.24 12.59 -24.56
C VAL A 86 1.98 14.08 -24.81
N THR A 87 1.48 14.77 -23.79
CA THR A 87 1.33 16.23 -23.80
C THR A 87 2.63 16.86 -23.30
N GLN A 88 3.06 17.96 -23.92
CA GLN A 88 4.26 18.69 -23.51
C GLN A 88 3.88 19.97 -22.77
N VAL A 89 4.10 20.00 -21.46
CA VAL A 89 3.82 21.16 -20.60
C VAL A 89 5.07 22.02 -20.43
N PRO A 90 4.99 23.36 -20.49
CA PRO A 90 6.16 24.23 -20.40
C PRO A 90 6.62 24.42 -18.94
N ILE A 91 7.93 24.51 -18.74
CA ILE A 91 8.53 25.00 -17.49
C ILE A 91 9.48 26.18 -17.78
N SER A 92 9.61 27.11 -16.84
CA SER A 92 10.56 28.22 -16.93
C SER A 92 11.13 28.55 -15.54
N VAL A 93 12.38 28.16 -15.30
CA VAL A 93 12.97 28.10 -13.95
C VAL A 93 14.46 28.45 -13.93
N ASP A 94 14.91 29.05 -12.82
CA ASP A 94 16.33 29.18 -12.43
C ASP A 94 16.64 28.46 -11.10
N GLU A 95 15.75 27.55 -10.71
CA GLU A 95 15.87 26.61 -9.58
C GLU A 95 15.35 25.22 -9.97
N GLY A 96 15.71 24.22 -9.17
CA GLY A 96 15.27 22.85 -9.34
C GLY A 96 15.29 22.06 -8.05
N THR A 97 14.42 21.05 -7.98
CA THR A 97 14.28 20.16 -6.83
C THR A 97 15.11 18.90 -7.05
N TRP A 98 15.96 18.54 -6.06
CA TRP A 98 16.80 17.33 -6.06
C TRP A 98 17.71 17.17 -7.31
N MET A 99 18.58 18.15 -7.56
CA MET A 99 19.45 18.17 -8.75
C MET A 99 20.79 17.44 -8.52
N ASP A 100 21.06 16.35 -9.24
CA ASP A 100 22.39 15.73 -9.29
C ASP A 100 23.37 16.65 -10.04
N VAL A 101 24.63 16.74 -9.60
CA VAL A 101 25.66 17.56 -10.26
C VAL A 101 26.99 16.80 -10.42
N ASP A 102 27.64 16.97 -11.57
CA ASP A 102 28.96 16.39 -11.91
C ASP A 102 29.78 17.33 -12.81
N VAL A 103 31.12 17.38 -12.65
CA VAL A 103 32.00 18.35 -13.30
C VAL A 103 32.85 17.68 -14.39
N SER A 104 33.02 18.34 -15.55
CA SER A 104 33.84 17.77 -16.61
C SER A 104 35.33 17.66 -16.19
N PRO A 105 36.08 16.61 -16.60
CA PRO A 105 37.49 16.44 -16.23
C PRO A 105 38.43 17.57 -16.66
N ASP A 106 38.02 18.44 -17.59
CA ASP A 106 38.76 19.64 -17.99
C ASP A 106 38.36 20.92 -17.20
N GLY A 107 37.40 20.81 -16.28
CA GLY A 107 36.94 21.85 -15.38
C GLY A 107 36.16 22.98 -16.07
N ARG A 108 35.48 22.69 -17.19
CA ARG A 108 34.79 23.71 -18.01
C ARG A 108 33.28 23.58 -18.06
N MET A 109 32.75 22.38 -17.91
CA MET A 109 31.32 22.08 -18.00
C MET A 109 30.82 21.48 -16.69
N VAL A 110 29.52 21.61 -16.47
CA VAL A 110 28.75 20.91 -15.46
C VAL A 110 27.67 20.12 -16.20
N ALA A 111 27.48 18.86 -15.82
CA ALA A 111 26.28 18.09 -16.13
C ALA A 111 25.37 18.09 -14.90
N PHE A 112 24.06 18.17 -15.09
CA PHE A 112 23.11 18.07 -13.98
C PHE A 112 21.77 17.46 -14.39
N SER A 113 21.06 16.87 -13.42
CA SER A 113 19.67 16.44 -13.59
C SER A 113 18.68 17.53 -13.15
N LEU A 114 17.55 17.65 -13.84
CA LEU A 114 16.45 18.54 -13.47
C LEU A 114 15.13 17.94 -13.95
N LEU A 115 14.30 17.48 -13.00
CA LEU A 115 12.95 16.98 -13.26
C LEU A 115 12.90 15.94 -14.40
N GLY A 116 13.62 14.83 -14.24
CA GLY A 116 13.64 13.72 -15.20
C GLY A 116 14.50 13.92 -16.47
N ASP A 117 15.15 15.06 -16.65
CA ASP A 117 16.03 15.34 -17.79
C ASP A 117 17.49 15.59 -17.36
N ILE A 118 18.43 15.38 -18.29
CA ILE A 118 19.85 15.71 -18.11
C ILE A 118 20.25 16.89 -18.99
N TYR A 119 20.94 17.85 -18.38
CA TYR A 119 21.45 19.07 -19.00
C TYR A 119 22.97 19.17 -18.91
N THR A 120 23.58 19.95 -19.82
CA THR A 120 24.97 20.43 -19.68
C THR A 120 25.06 21.94 -19.85
N MET A 121 25.95 22.58 -19.10
CA MET A 121 26.27 24.01 -19.23
C MET A 121 27.73 24.30 -18.90
N PRO A 122 28.28 25.48 -19.29
CA PRO A 122 29.57 25.92 -18.78
C PRO A 122 29.54 26.09 -17.25
N ILE A 123 30.63 25.77 -16.56
CA ILE A 123 30.80 25.91 -15.10
C ILE A 123 30.72 27.37 -14.60
N THR A 124 30.63 28.34 -15.51
CA THR A 124 30.36 29.76 -15.22
C THR A 124 28.87 30.10 -15.17
N GLY A 125 27.98 29.13 -15.41
CA GLY A 125 26.55 29.33 -15.59
C GLY A 125 26.17 29.79 -17.00
N GLY A 126 24.86 29.86 -17.24
CA GLY A 126 24.24 30.28 -18.50
C GLY A 126 22.95 29.50 -18.82
N THR A 127 22.47 29.61 -20.06
CA THR A 127 21.39 28.74 -20.56
C THR A 127 21.95 27.33 -20.81
N PRO A 128 21.42 26.28 -20.16
CA PRO A 128 21.88 24.91 -20.37
C PRO A 128 21.44 24.34 -21.72
N THR A 129 22.08 23.25 -22.14
CA THR A 129 21.65 22.41 -23.26
C THR A 129 21.07 21.11 -22.71
N ARG A 130 19.79 20.84 -22.98
CA ARG A 130 19.12 19.57 -22.71
C ARG A 130 19.76 18.49 -23.59
N ILE A 131 20.25 17.41 -23.00
CA ILE A 131 20.97 16.34 -23.70
C ILE A 131 20.36 14.94 -23.48
N ALA A 132 19.54 14.76 -22.47
CA ALA A 132 18.62 13.63 -22.35
C ALA A 132 17.21 14.16 -22.05
N GLU A 133 16.21 13.58 -22.70
CA GLU A 133 14.81 14.02 -22.64
C GLU A 133 13.83 12.87 -22.94
N GLY A 134 12.59 13.00 -22.46
CA GLY A 134 11.51 12.07 -22.76
C GLY A 134 10.30 12.17 -21.82
N LEU A 135 9.61 11.04 -21.65
CA LEU A 135 8.92 10.72 -20.39
C LEU A 135 9.87 9.98 -19.44
N ALA A 136 10.80 9.19 -19.98
CA ALA A 136 11.78 8.42 -19.21
C ALA A 136 12.60 9.31 -18.28
N TRP A 137 12.88 8.82 -17.07
CA TRP A 137 13.49 9.58 -15.99
C TRP A 137 15.02 9.47 -16.03
N GLU A 138 15.65 10.48 -16.62
CA GLU A 138 17.10 10.54 -16.86
C GLU A 138 17.80 11.26 -15.68
N VAL A 139 18.55 10.53 -14.85
CA VAL A 139 19.17 11.09 -13.62
C VAL A 139 20.63 10.65 -13.41
N GLN A 140 21.30 11.23 -12.41
CA GLN A 140 22.65 10.84 -11.96
C GLN A 140 23.73 10.83 -13.06
N PRO A 141 23.87 11.91 -13.87
CA PRO A 141 24.90 12.00 -14.90
C PRO A 141 26.31 12.02 -14.28
N ARG A 142 27.24 11.24 -14.84
CA ARG A 142 28.68 11.28 -14.54
C ARG A 142 29.52 11.28 -15.83
N PHE A 143 30.41 12.25 -16.01
CA PHE A 143 31.35 12.28 -17.13
C PHE A 143 32.36 11.12 -17.06
N SER A 144 32.75 10.57 -18.22
CA SER A 144 33.90 9.67 -18.32
C SER A 144 35.22 10.43 -18.03
N PRO A 145 36.29 9.76 -17.56
CA PRO A 145 37.56 10.43 -17.22
C PRO A 145 38.25 11.17 -18.39
N ASP A 146 37.87 10.87 -19.64
CA ASP A 146 38.32 11.57 -20.85
C ASP A 146 37.36 12.67 -21.34
N GLY A 147 36.23 12.88 -20.65
CA GLY A 147 35.18 13.84 -20.99
C GLY A 147 34.40 13.52 -22.28
N SER A 148 34.58 12.34 -22.87
CA SER A 148 33.93 11.98 -24.15
C SER A 148 32.48 11.52 -24.01
N ARG A 149 32.13 10.93 -22.87
CA ARG A 149 30.85 10.27 -22.60
C ARG A 149 30.29 10.66 -21.23
N ILE A 150 29.02 10.37 -21.03
CA ILE A 150 28.30 10.45 -19.76
C ILE A 150 27.69 9.07 -19.48
N ALA A 151 27.82 8.59 -18.24
CA ALA A 151 27.03 7.50 -17.70
C ALA A 151 25.87 8.10 -16.88
N PHE A 152 24.70 7.47 -16.91
CA PHE A 152 23.49 7.97 -16.24
C PHE A 152 22.54 6.81 -15.91
N THR A 153 21.57 7.07 -15.04
CA THR A 153 20.46 6.15 -14.76
C THR A 153 19.24 6.53 -15.60
N SER A 154 18.54 5.51 -16.12
CA SER A 154 17.36 5.67 -16.96
C SER A 154 16.40 4.50 -16.79
N ASP A 155 15.10 4.80 -16.68
CA ASP A 155 13.99 3.84 -16.74
C ASP A 155 13.48 3.58 -18.18
N ARG A 156 14.20 4.09 -19.19
CA ARG A 156 13.85 4.04 -20.63
C ARG A 156 13.60 2.63 -21.18
N GLY A 157 14.13 1.60 -20.52
CA GLY A 157 13.90 0.17 -20.83
C GLY A 157 12.85 -0.50 -19.93
N GLY A 158 11.98 0.27 -19.26
CA GLY A 158 11.05 -0.21 -18.24
C GLY A 158 11.67 -0.14 -16.83
N GLY A 159 12.78 -0.85 -16.59
CA GLY A 159 13.48 -0.84 -15.30
C GLY A 159 14.64 0.16 -15.21
N ASP A 160 14.87 0.73 -14.01
CA ASP A 160 16.06 1.53 -13.67
C ASP A 160 17.34 0.79 -14.07
N ASN A 161 18.05 1.31 -15.07
CA ASN A 161 19.30 0.73 -15.55
C ASN A 161 20.38 1.80 -15.79
N ILE A 162 21.63 1.35 -15.93
CA ILE A 162 22.74 2.23 -16.33
C ILE A 162 22.82 2.33 -17.85
N TRP A 163 22.90 3.57 -18.33
CA TRP A 163 23.04 3.92 -19.74
C TRP A 163 24.29 4.79 -19.96
N LEU A 164 24.82 4.74 -21.18
CA LEU A 164 25.94 5.53 -21.65
C LEU A 164 25.50 6.39 -22.84
N MET A 165 26.00 7.62 -22.93
CA MET A 165 25.85 8.50 -24.11
C MET A 165 27.14 9.28 -24.36
N ASN A 166 27.27 9.87 -25.55
CA ASN A 166 28.29 10.89 -25.80
C ASN A 166 27.98 12.14 -24.96
N ALA A 167 29.00 12.94 -24.65
CA ALA A 167 28.84 14.18 -23.86
C ALA A 167 27.97 15.27 -24.55
N ASP A 168 27.56 15.07 -25.80
CA ASP A 168 26.59 15.91 -26.53
C ASP A 168 25.15 15.36 -26.53
N GLY A 169 24.88 14.28 -25.79
CA GLY A 169 23.58 13.61 -25.71
C GLY A 169 23.31 12.54 -26.76
N THR A 170 24.18 12.40 -27.78
CA THR A 170 24.01 11.42 -28.86
C THR A 170 24.43 10.02 -28.46
N ASP A 171 24.05 9.01 -29.26
CA ASP A 171 24.51 7.62 -29.11
C ASP A 171 24.19 6.99 -27.74
N LYS A 172 22.99 7.26 -27.21
CA LYS A 172 22.44 6.62 -26.01
C LYS A 172 22.41 5.10 -26.18
N ARG A 173 22.99 4.37 -25.23
CA ARG A 173 23.07 2.91 -25.19
C ARG A 173 22.90 2.40 -23.76
N GLN A 174 22.05 1.41 -23.60
CA GLN A 174 21.90 0.64 -22.38
C GLN A 174 23.19 -0.17 -22.12
N LEU A 175 23.69 -0.15 -20.87
CA LEU A 175 24.86 -0.92 -20.44
C LEU A 175 24.46 -2.20 -19.69
N THR A 176 23.31 -2.16 -19.02
CA THR A 176 22.81 -3.19 -18.09
C THR A 176 21.32 -3.43 -18.34
N ASP A 177 20.86 -4.63 -18.04
CA ASP A 177 19.53 -5.09 -18.45
C ASP A 177 18.87 -5.86 -17.30
N GLU A 178 18.50 -5.13 -16.25
CA GLU A 178 17.76 -5.63 -15.09
C GLU A 178 16.25 -5.40 -15.28
N ASP A 179 15.45 -6.45 -15.02
CA ASP A 179 14.01 -6.54 -15.25
C ASP A 179 13.16 -6.28 -13.98
N PHE A 180 13.69 -6.65 -12.81
CA PHE A 180 13.01 -6.58 -11.51
C PHE A 180 13.87 -5.91 -10.42
N ARG A 181 15.12 -5.57 -10.74
CA ARG A 181 16.08 -4.94 -9.84
C ARG A 181 16.39 -3.54 -10.33
N LEU A 182 16.49 -2.59 -9.41
CA LEU A 182 16.76 -1.18 -9.75
C LEU A 182 18.28 -0.98 -9.75
N LEU A 183 18.86 -0.61 -10.88
CA LEU A 183 20.30 -0.40 -11.02
C LEU A 183 20.61 1.08 -11.31
N ASN A 184 21.19 1.75 -10.32
CA ASN A 184 21.39 3.19 -10.34
C ASN A 184 22.78 3.62 -9.79
N GLN A 185 23.01 4.93 -9.68
CA GLN A 185 24.23 5.53 -9.13
C GLN A 185 25.52 5.07 -9.83
N PRO A 186 25.70 5.36 -11.13
CA PRO A 186 26.93 5.03 -11.82
C PRO A 186 28.13 5.83 -11.28
N THR A 187 29.32 5.25 -11.35
CA THR A 187 30.60 5.94 -11.19
C THR A 187 31.65 5.28 -12.11
N TRP A 188 32.48 6.08 -12.78
CA TRP A 188 33.49 5.57 -13.72
C TRP A 188 34.77 5.13 -12.99
N SER A 189 35.37 4.03 -13.42
CA SER A 189 36.76 3.73 -13.08
C SER A 189 37.70 4.79 -13.68
N PRO A 190 38.82 5.17 -13.04
CA PRO A 190 39.73 6.20 -13.54
C PRO A 190 40.37 5.91 -14.92
N ASP A 191 40.37 4.65 -15.37
CA ASP A 191 40.80 4.24 -16.72
C ASP A 191 39.68 4.25 -17.78
N GLY A 192 38.44 4.57 -17.38
CA GLY A 192 37.26 4.64 -18.23
C GLY A 192 36.80 3.30 -18.81
N GLN A 193 37.29 2.15 -18.30
CA GLN A 193 36.93 0.82 -18.80
C GLN A 193 35.76 0.17 -18.03
N PHE A 194 35.42 0.66 -16.84
CA PHE A 194 34.36 0.10 -16.01
C PHE A 194 33.45 1.19 -15.43
N ILE A 195 32.23 0.78 -15.07
CA ILE A 195 31.29 1.51 -14.22
C ILE A 195 31.06 0.67 -12.97
N ALA A 196 31.18 1.26 -11.78
CA ALA A 196 30.56 0.70 -10.58
C ALA A 196 29.16 1.33 -10.39
N ALA A 197 28.20 0.56 -9.89
CA ALA A 197 26.81 0.96 -9.72
C ALA A 197 26.17 0.27 -8.51
N LYS A 198 25.09 0.84 -7.98
CA LYS A 198 24.24 0.24 -6.94
C LYS A 198 23.18 -0.63 -7.58
N LYS A 199 23.07 -1.90 -7.16
CA LYS A 199 21.99 -2.82 -7.53
C LYS A 199 21.06 -3.04 -6.34
N HIS A 200 19.79 -2.67 -6.47
CA HIS A 200 18.82 -2.71 -5.38
C HIS A 200 17.88 -3.93 -5.45
N PHE A 201 17.64 -4.55 -4.30
CA PHE A 201 16.91 -5.81 -4.16
C PHE A 201 15.69 -5.67 -3.27
N THR A 202 14.52 -5.54 -3.90
CA THR A 202 13.19 -5.67 -3.28
C THR A 202 13.02 -6.98 -2.49
N THR A 203 12.38 -6.87 -1.33
CA THR A 203 11.95 -7.96 -0.44
C THR A 203 10.43 -8.13 -0.53
N GLY A 204 9.86 -9.23 0.00
CA GLY A 204 8.41 -9.48 -0.02
C GLY A 204 7.53 -8.56 0.86
N ARG A 205 8.12 -7.52 1.48
CA ARG A 205 7.46 -6.50 2.31
C ARG A 205 7.88 -5.05 1.96
N SER A 206 9.10 -4.83 1.47
CA SER A 206 9.71 -3.49 1.39
C SER A 206 10.80 -3.41 0.31
N LEU A 207 11.13 -2.19 -0.12
CA LEU A 207 12.10 -1.87 -1.17
C LEU A 207 13.48 -2.52 -0.98
N GLY A 208 13.89 -2.81 0.25
CA GLY A 208 14.99 -3.73 0.55
C GLY A 208 16.35 -3.07 0.73
N THR A 209 17.38 -3.61 0.08
CA THR A 209 18.79 -3.19 0.27
C THR A 209 19.58 -3.23 -1.04
N GLY A 210 20.66 -2.46 -1.10
CA GLY A 210 21.57 -2.43 -2.24
C GLY A 210 22.80 -3.33 -2.11
N GLU A 211 23.48 -3.48 -3.24
CA GLU A 211 24.77 -4.14 -3.42
C GLU A 211 25.62 -3.30 -4.38
N VAL A 212 26.96 -3.34 -4.27
CA VAL A 212 27.85 -2.65 -5.21
C VAL A 212 28.35 -3.63 -6.28
N TRP A 213 28.10 -3.29 -7.54
CA TRP A 213 28.41 -4.11 -8.72
C TRP A 213 29.28 -3.36 -9.73
N LEU A 214 30.12 -4.10 -10.46
CA LEU A 214 31.09 -3.60 -11.42
C LEU A 214 30.80 -4.12 -12.83
N TYR A 215 30.65 -3.23 -13.80
CA TYR A 215 30.30 -3.51 -15.20
C TYR A 215 31.39 -2.99 -16.13
N HIS A 216 31.84 -3.80 -17.11
CA HIS A 216 32.76 -3.32 -18.15
C HIS A 216 31.98 -2.56 -19.24
N ILE A 217 32.55 -1.49 -19.79
CA ILE A 217 31.86 -0.57 -20.75
C ILE A 217 31.42 -1.20 -22.09
N SER A 218 31.68 -2.49 -22.29
CA SER A 218 31.17 -3.28 -23.43
C SER A 218 29.95 -4.13 -23.09
N GLY A 219 29.36 -3.97 -21.90
CA GLY A 219 28.30 -4.81 -21.36
C GLY A 219 28.78 -6.15 -20.78
N GLY A 220 27.82 -6.91 -20.27
CA GLY A 220 28.01 -8.16 -19.52
C GLY A 220 27.31 -8.07 -18.15
N GLY A 221 26.93 -9.21 -17.56
CA GLY A 221 26.10 -9.29 -16.34
C GLY A 221 26.73 -8.79 -15.02
N GLY A 222 27.82 -8.02 -15.09
CA GLY A 222 28.51 -7.44 -13.94
C GLY A 222 29.34 -8.42 -13.10
N VAL A 223 30.02 -7.86 -12.11
CA VAL A 223 30.75 -8.56 -11.05
C VAL A 223 30.39 -7.90 -9.72
N GLN A 224 29.82 -8.65 -8.80
CA GLN A 224 29.51 -8.20 -7.44
C GLN A 224 30.82 -7.89 -6.68
N LEU A 225 30.88 -6.74 -6.00
CA LEU A 225 32.01 -6.33 -5.16
C LEU A 225 31.64 -6.27 -3.67
N VAL A 226 30.46 -5.71 -3.36
CA VAL A 226 29.93 -5.65 -1.99
C VAL A 226 28.59 -6.39 -1.95
N GLU A 227 28.57 -7.53 -1.25
CA GLU A 227 27.40 -8.38 -1.03
C GLU A 227 26.47 -7.80 0.06
N ARG A 228 25.15 -7.98 -0.07
CA ARG A 228 24.20 -7.69 1.01
C ARG A 228 24.23 -8.79 2.09
N PRO A 229 24.02 -8.49 3.38
CA PRO A 229 24.17 -9.46 4.48
C PRO A 229 23.30 -10.73 4.39
N ASN A 230 22.11 -10.64 3.78
CA ASN A 230 21.22 -11.74 3.40
C ASN A 230 20.02 -11.17 2.60
N GLU A 231 19.16 -12.03 2.07
CA GLU A 231 18.04 -11.61 1.21
C GLU A 231 16.88 -10.90 1.93
N GLN A 232 16.79 -10.99 3.26
CA GLN A 232 15.81 -10.24 4.07
C GLN A 232 16.37 -8.93 4.63
N HIS A 233 17.60 -8.55 4.29
CA HIS A 233 18.16 -7.28 4.75
C HIS A 233 17.50 -6.10 4.04
N GLN A 234 17.09 -5.09 4.80
CA GLN A 234 16.32 -3.93 4.34
C GLN A 234 16.97 -2.59 4.73
N LYS A 235 18.22 -2.62 5.19
CA LYS A 235 18.98 -1.42 5.54
C LYS A 235 19.87 -1.02 4.37
N GLU A 236 19.96 0.28 4.13
CA GLU A 236 20.50 0.82 2.89
C GLU A 236 22.02 0.63 2.76
N LEU A 237 22.47 0.37 1.52
CA LEU A 237 23.85 0.18 1.10
C LEU A 237 23.97 0.65 -0.36
N GLY A 238 24.73 1.72 -0.61
CA GLY A 238 24.75 2.36 -1.93
C GLY A 238 25.76 3.51 -2.05
N GLU A 239 25.49 4.43 -2.97
CA GLU A 239 26.30 5.62 -3.29
C GLU A 239 27.78 5.29 -3.64
N PRO A 240 28.05 4.31 -4.54
CA PRO A 240 29.43 3.97 -4.89
C PRO A 240 30.13 5.12 -5.63
N THR A 241 31.35 5.44 -5.22
CA THR A 241 32.26 6.32 -5.96
C THR A 241 33.69 5.79 -5.93
N TYR A 242 34.39 5.89 -7.06
CA TYR A 242 35.79 5.46 -7.13
C TYR A 242 36.73 6.36 -6.33
N ALA A 243 37.76 5.75 -5.73
CA ALA A 243 38.98 6.46 -5.36
C ALA A 243 39.72 6.92 -6.65
N PRO A 244 40.30 8.14 -6.70
CA PRO A 244 40.89 8.69 -7.92
C PRO A 244 42.06 7.88 -8.50
N ASP A 245 42.75 7.10 -7.67
CA ASP A 245 43.84 6.22 -8.06
C ASP A 245 43.38 4.82 -8.53
N GLY A 246 42.08 4.53 -8.41
CA GLY A 246 41.49 3.23 -8.74
C GLY A 246 41.76 2.12 -7.71
N SER A 247 42.29 2.44 -6.53
CA SER A 247 42.60 1.44 -5.48
C SER A 247 41.38 0.94 -4.71
N ALA A 248 40.28 1.70 -4.72
CA ALA A 248 39.11 1.44 -3.88
C ALA A 248 37.82 2.04 -4.44
N ILE A 249 36.70 1.61 -3.86
CA ILE A 249 35.39 2.27 -3.97
C ILE A 249 34.96 2.70 -2.57
N TYR A 250 34.54 3.95 -2.43
CA TYR A 250 33.80 4.43 -1.25
C TYR A 250 32.31 4.23 -1.47
N TYR A 251 31.58 3.83 -0.44
CA TYR A 251 30.13 3.63 -0.52
C TYR A 251 29.47 3.89 0.85
N THR A 252 28.23 4.36 0.83
CA THR A 252 27.42 4.65 2.01
C THR A 252 26.70 3.38 2.50
N ARG A 253 26.60 3.22 3.82
CA ARG A 253 25.91 2.08 4.44
C ARG A 253 25.23 2.48 5.75
N ASN A 254 23.97 2.09 5.95
CA ASN A 254 23.31 2.20 7.25
C ASN A 254 23.90 1.17 8.22
N VAL A 255 24.38 1.63 9.38
CA VAL A 255 25.10 0.82 10.38
C VAL A 255 24.27 0.54 11.64
N THR A 256 23.02 0.97 11.68
CA THR A 256 22.16 0.79 12.87
C THR A 256 21.87 -0.69 13.15
N PRO A 257 21.74 -1.12 14.43
CA PRO A 257 21.54 -2.54 14.77
C PRO A 257 20.27 -3.16 14.20
N GLY A 258 20.33 -4.42 13.77
CA GLY A 258 19.20 -5.16 13.20
C GLY A 258 19.26 -5.31 11.68
N GLY A 259 18.24 -5.95 11.08
CA GLY A 259 18.20 -6.28 9.65
C GLY A 259 17.05 -5.66 8.85
N THR A 260 15.98 -5.26 9.53
CA THR A 260 14.78 -4.63 8.98
C THR A 260 14.96 -3.14 8.75
N PHE A 261 14.12 -2.55 7.88
CA PHE A 261 14.01 -1.10 7.77
C PHE A 261 13.36 -0.50 9.03
N ILE A 262 13.61 0.77 9.28
CA ILE A 262 13.08 1.56 10.41
C ILE A 262 12.78 2.96 9.86
N TYR A 263 11.56 3.47 10.05
CA TYR A 263 11.18 4.85 9.72
C TYR A 263 11.74 5.84 10.75
N ALA A 264 11.88 7.12 10.38
CA ALA A 264 12.19 8.22 11.29
C ALA A 264 13.34 7.93 12.28
N GLN A 265 14.43 7.36 11.78
CA GLN A 265 15.57 6.93 12.60
C GLN A 265 16.23 8.14 13.27
N ASP A 266 16.53 8.07 14.58
CA ASP A 266 17.19 9.17 15.31
C ASP A 266 18.52 9.57 14.67
N SER A 267 18.47 10.65 13.88
CA SER A 267 19.60 11.16 13.10
C SER A 267 20.62 11.94 13.93
N ASN A 268 20.41 12.08 15.24
CA ASN A 268 21.46 12.47 16.18
C ASN A 268 22.42 11.30 16.48
N SER A 269 22.07 10.07 16.10
CA SER A 269 22.90 8.87 16.29
C SER A 269 23.82 8.58 15.09
N GLU A 270 24.62 7.52 15.17
CA GLU A 270 25.47 7.04 14.07
C GLU A 270 24.62 6.14 13.16
N LEU A 271 23.83 6.77 12.27
CA LEU A 271 22.92 6.07 11.36
C LEU A 271 23.63 5.41 10.18
N PHE A 272 24.48 6.19 9.51
CA PHE A 272 25.16 5.82 8.28
C PHE A 272 26.66 6.10 8.37
N ASN A 273 27.46 5.23 7.74
CA ASN A 273 28.90 5.43 7.59
C ASN A 273 29.30 5.29 6.12
N ILE A 274 30.37 5.99 5.73
CA ILE A 274 31.06 5.80 4.44
C ILE A 274 32.13 4.74 4.65
N GLU A 275 31.90 3.58 4.04
CA GLU A 275 32.81 2.44 4.00
C GLU A 275 33.73 2.56 2.76
N ARG A 276 34.95 2.00 2.84
CA ARG A 276 35.91 1.85 1.75
C ARG A 276 36.13 0.37 1.47
N TYR A 277 35.77 -0.07 0.27
CA TYR A 277 36.11 -1.38 -0.28
C TYR A 277 37.45 -1.29 -1.04
N ASP A 278 38.44 -2.08 -0.64
CA ASP A 278 39.75 -2.16 -1.28
C ASP A 278 39.77 -3.15 -2.46
N ILE A 279 40.15 -2.70 -3.65
CA ILE A 279 40.01 -3.49 -4.89
C ILE A 279 41.10 -4.58 -5.02
N GLU A 280 42.29 -4.43 -4.43
CA GLU A 280 43.32 -5.48 -4.48
C GLU A 280 43.05 -6.60 -3.46
N THR A 281 42.51 -6.26 -2.30
CA THR A 281 42.40 -7.18 -1.15
C THR A 281 40.99 -7.65 -0.82
N GLY A 282 39.95 -6.90 -1.23
CA GLY A 282 38.57 -7.10 -0.78
C GLY A 282 38.32 -6.67 0.68
N GLU A 283 39.24 -5.95 1.31
CA GLU A 283 39.07 -5.46 2.68
C GLU A 283 38.08 -4.29 2.73
N ILE A 284 37.11 -4.34 3.65
CA ILE A 284 36.14 -3.28 3.90
C ILE A 284 36.52 -2.58 5.21
N THR A 285 36.64 -1.24 5.16
CA THR A 285 37.05 -0.40 6.30
C THR A 285 36.26 0.90 6.32
N THR A 286 35.82 1.37 7.49
CA THR A 286 35.10 2.64 7.61
C THR A 286 36.04 3.84 7.36
N ALA A 287 35.72 4.65 6.36
CA ALA A 287 36.48 5.84 5.97
C ALA A 287 35.99 7.11 6.68
N VAL A 288 34.66 7.28 6.79
CA VAL A 288 33.99 8.40 7.48
C VAL A 288 32.77 7.87 8.23
N GLY A 289 32.44 8.44 9.39
CA GLY A 289 31.34 7.98 10.23
C GLY A 289 31.26 8.71 11.56
N GLY A 290 30.10 8.64 12.21
CA GLY A 290 29.84 9.29 13.50
C GLY A 290 28.38 9.73 13.69
N LEU A 291 28.13 10.47 14.77
CA LEU A 291 26.82 11.06 15.07
C LEU A 291 26.38 12.00 13.93
N GLY A 292 25.13 11.93 13.51
CA GLY A 292 24.65 12.64 12.30
C GLY A 292 24.66 11.80 11.02
N GLY A 293 25.34 10.64 11.09
CA GLY A 293 25.70 9.83 9.93
C GLY A 293 26.66 10.52 8.95
N ALA A 294 27.24 9.75 8.04
CA ALA A 294 28.04 10.24 6.92
C ALA A 294 27.56 9.57 5.63
N VAL A 295 27.16 10.39 4.64
CA VAL A 295 26.54 9.95 3.39
C VAL A 295 27.05 10.74 2.18
N ARG A 296 26.69 10.31 0.96
CA ARG A 296 27.10 10.85 -0.35
C ARG A 296 28.60 11.18 -0.44
N PRO A 297 29.48 10.15 -0.47
CA PRO A 297 30.92 10.34 -0.63
C PRO A 297 31.30 11.00 -1.96
N ALA A 298 32.23 11.95 -1.92
CA ALA A 298 32.91 12.53 -3.09
C ALA A 298 34.40 12.78 -2.78
N PRO A 299 35.34 11.89 -3.17
CA PRO A 299 36.78 12.09 -2.95
C PRO A 299 37.37 13.17 -3.87
N SER A 300 38.35 13.92 -3.39
CA SER A 300 39.06 14.93 -4.19
C SER A 300 39.91 14.28 -5.31
N PRO A 301 40.04 14.87 -6.51
CA PRO A 301 40.81 14.30 -7.62
C PRO A 301 42.29 13.98 -7.32
N ASP A 302 42.89 14.60 -6.30
CA ASP A 302 44.25 14.29 -5.82
C ASP A 302 44.33 13.17 -4.76
N GLY A 303 43.19 12.66 -4.30
CA GLY A 303 43.07 11.59 -3.32
C GLY A 303 43.41 11.99 -1.88
N THR A 304 43.52 13.28 -1.57
CA THR A 304 43.89 13.77 -0.23
C THR A 304 42.71 14.03 0.69
N MET A 305 41.53 14.36 0.13
CA MET A 305 40.34 14.75 0.87
C MET A 305 39.11 13.95 0.41
N ILE A 306 38.07 13.93 1.24
CA ILE A 306 36.73 13.46 0.87
C ILE A 306 35.68 14.47 1.36
N ALA A 307 34.78 14.85 0.46
CA ALA A 307 33.56 15.60 0.79
C ALA A 307 32.42 14.62 1.07
N PHE A 308 31.53 14.98 1.99
CA PHE A 308 30.38 14.17 2.40
C PHE A 308 29.29 15.03 3.06
N VAL A 309 28.07 14.49 3.14
CA VAL A 309 26.95 15.09 3.88
C VAL A 309 26.81 14.41 5.25
N GLN A 310 26.50 15.20 6.27
CA GLN A 310 26.27 14.76 7.66
C GLN A 310 25.26 15.69 8.34
N ARG A 311 24.42 15.14 9.22
CA ARG A 311 23.37 15.90 9.93
C ARG A 311 23.87 16.43 11.29
N GLU A 312 23.50 17.66 11.64
CA GLU A 312 23.60 18.21 13.00
C GLU A 312 22.20 18.63 13.49
N ASN A 313 21.66 17.90 14.46
CA ASN A 313 20.26 17.97 14.89
C ASN A 313 19.32 17.68 13.70
N ILE A 314 18.69 18.71 13.13
CA ILE A 314 17.78 18.60 11.97
C ILE A 314 18.40 19.16 10.67
N ASN A 315 19.59 19.76 10.76
CA ASN A 315 20.21 20.49 9.65
C ASN A 315 21.21 19.59 8.94
N SER A 316 21.06 19.42 7.63
CA SER A 316 22.07 18.75 6.80
C SER A 316 23.22 19.73 6.49
N GLY A 317 24.47 19.27 6.58
CA GLY A 317 25.66 20.07 6.29
C GLY A 317 26.61 19.36 5.33
N LEU A 318 27.37 20.16 4.58
CA LEU A 318 28.45 19.69 3.72
C LEU A 318 29.78 19.79 4.47
N TYR A 319 30.52 18.68 4.49
CA TYR A 319 31.77 18.53 5.21
C TYR A 319 32.89 18.12 4.25
N VAL A 320 34.12 18.46 4.64
CA VAL A 320 35.36 17.94 4.04
C VAL A 320 36.22 17.32 5.12
N ARG A 321 36.81 16.15 4.84
CA ARG A 321 37.76 15.43 5.69
C ARG A 321 39.08 15.22 4.96
N ASP A 322 40.20 15.55 5.62
CA ASP A 322 41.53 15.12 5.19
C ASP A 322 41.72 13.62 5.51
N ILE A 323 42.01 12.82 4.48
CA ILE A 323 42.05 11.35 4.57
C ILE A 323 43.27 10.86 5.38
N ALA A 324 44.38 11.62 5.39
CA ALA A 324 45.63 11.22 6.02
C ALA A 324 45.69 11.53 7.53
N THR A 325 44.91 12.51 7.99
CA THR A 325 44.91 13.00 9.38
C THR A 325 43.57 12.80 10.10
N GLY A 326 42.45 12.73 9.36
CA GLY A 326 41.11 12.75 9.92
C GLY A 326 40.66 14.13 10.42
N GLU A 327 41.27 15.24 9.98
CA GLU A 327 40.71 16.57 10.25
C GLU A 327 39.43 16.76 9.43
N GLU A 328 38.30 16.94 10.13
CA GLU A 328 36.98 17.20 9.56
C GLU A 328 36.59 18.67 9.70
N ARG A 329 35.86 19.20 8.72
CA ARG A 329 35.37 20.58 8.71
C ARG A 329 34.05 20.69 7.98
N ARG A 330 33.01 21.20 8.66
CA ARG A 330 31.80 21.71 8.00
C ARG A 330 32.16 22.94 7.19
N ILE A 331 31.86 22.93 5.90
CA ILE A 331 32.14 24.03 4.97
C ILE A 331 30.88 24.80 4.55
N TYR A 332 29.71 24.17 4.63
CA TYR A 332 28.40 24.78 4.35
C TYR A 332 27.32 24.10 5.19
N ASP A 333 26.31 24.85 5.65
CA ASP A 333 25.38 24.43 6.72
C ASP A 333 23.94 24.90 6.52
N ASP A 334 23.57 25.09 5.25
CA ASP A 334 22.25 25.54 4.77
C ASP A 334 21.87 24.66 3.55
N LEU A 335 22.05 23.33 3.68
CA LEU A 335 21.58 22.33 2.73
C LEU A 335 20.11 21.99 3.03
N ASP A 336 19.33 21.75 1.99
CA ASP A 336 18.06 21.02 2.07
C ASP A 336 18.24 19.69 2.81
N ARG A 337 17.19 19.22 3.50
CA ARG A 337 17.21 17.98 4.29
C ARG A 337 17.58 16.74 3.45
N ASP A 338 18.67 16.06 3.84
CA ASP A 338 18.99 14.71 3.36
C ASP A 338 17.98 13.65 3.83
N VAL A 339 17.86 12.54 3.11
CA VAL A 339 16.81 11.52 3.33
C VAL A 339 17.28 10.32 4.16
N GLN A 340 18.21 10.50 5.11
CA GLN A 340 18.69 9.42 6.02
C GLN A 340 17.56 8.73 6.81
N GLU A 341 16.41 9.39 6.95
CA GLU A 341 15.30 8.96 7.81
C GLU A 341 14.18 8.23 7.03
N THR A 342 14.37 8.01 5.72
CA THR A 342 13.50 7.16 4.88
C THR A 342 14.31 6.22 3.96
N TRP A 343 13.69 5.57 2.98
CA TRP A 343 14.40 4.77 1.97
C TRP A 343 15.19 5.65 1.00
N ALA A 344 16.46 5.31 0.78
CA ALA A 344 17.37 6.06 -0.08
C ALA A 344 17.79 5.24 -1.32
N VAL A 345 16.79 4.69 -2.04
CA VAL A 345 17.02 3.78 -3.18
C VAL A 345 17.86 4.44 -4.29
N THR A 346 17.65 5.73 -4.56
CA THR A 346 18.50 6.56 -5.45
C THR A 346 19.60 7.33 -4.70
N GLY A 347 19.72 7.16 -3.39
CA GLY A 347 20.71 7.78 -2.50
C GLY A 347 20.13 8.81 -1.57
N VAL A 348 20.98 9.31 -0.67
CA VAL A 348 20.57 10.02 0.54
C VAL A 348 20.59 11.55 0.36
N TYR A 349 21.40 12.02 -0.59
CA TYR A 349 21.43 13.40 -1.09
C TYR A 349 21.75 13.38 -2.59
N PRO A 350 21.48 14.42 -3.41
CA PRO A 350 21.92 14.44 -4.81
C PRO A 350 23.44 14.38 -5.00
N ASN A 351 23.90 14.02 -6.21
CA ASN A 351 25.34 14.02 -6.53
C ASN A 351 25.98 15.41 -6.40
N MET A 352 27.23 15.42 -5.96
CA MET A 352 28.14 16.58 -5.95
C MET A 352 29.53 16.13 -6.41
N ASP A 353 30.34 17.06 -6.91
CA ASP A 353 31.66 16.73 -7.48
C ASP A 353 32.67 17.88 -7.30
N TRP A 354 33.96 17.54 -7.42
CA TRP A 354 35.08 18.47 -7.22
C TRP A 354 35.54 19.12 -8.52
N THR A 355 36.07 20.35 -8.42
CA THR A 355 36.84 20.90 -9.53
C THR A 355 38.16 20.15 -9.72
N PRO A 356 38.65 19.89 -10.95
CA PRO A 356 39.84 19.06 -11.20
C PRO A 356 41.16 19.53 -10.57
N ASP A 357 41.20 20.72 -9.98
CA ASP A 357 42.32 21.23 -9.17
C ASP A 357 42.23 20.85 -7.67
N SER A 358 41.26 20.01 -7.28
CA SER A 358 40.97 19.58 -5.89
C SER A 358 40.72 20.74 -4.92
N ARG A 359 40.26 21.89 -5.45
CA ARG A 359 40.10 23.12 -4.67
C ARG A 359 38.67 23.35 -4.18
N SER A 360 37.69 23.14 -5.05
CA SER A 360 36.30 23.51 -4.80
C SER A 360 35.36 22.33 -5.02
N ILE A 361 34.24 22.31 -4.31
CA ILE A 361 33.13 21.39 -4.50
C ILE A 361 32.02 22.14 -5.25
N VAL A 362 31.34 21.46 -6.17
CA VAL A 362 30.13 21.92 -6.87
C VAL A 362 28.97 21.00 -6.46
N PHE A 363 27.87 21.58 -6.00
CA PHE A 363 26.77 20.87 -5.34
C PHE A 363 25.42 21.59 -5.56
N TRP A 364 24.31 20.91 -5.31
CA TRP A 364 22.97 21.51 -5.21
C TRP A 364 22.66 21.90 -3.76
N ALA A 365 22.05 23.06 -3.54
CA ALA A 365 21.44 23.47 -2.26
C ALA A 365 20.54 24.71 -2.43
N GLY A 366 19.43 24.79 -1.70
CA GLY A 366 18.49 25.90 -1.74
C GLY A 366 17.96 26.15 -3.14
N GLY A 367 17.62 25.06 -3.85
CA GLY A 367 17.15 25.07 -5.25
C GLY A 367 18.19 25.43 -6.32
N LYS A 368 19.42 25.83 -5.97
CA LYS A 368 20.44 26.34 -6.92
C LYS A 368 21.69 25.45 -6.97
N ILE A 369 22.40 25.49 -8.09
CA ILE A 369 23.75 24.91 -8.20
C ILE A 369 24.75 25.90 -7.60
N ARG A 370 25.60 25.44 -6.67
CA ARG A 370 26.56 26.24 -5.91
C ARG A 370 27.98 25.69 -6.04
N ARG A 371 28.96 26.55 -5.79
CA ARG A 371 30.38 26.22 -5.68
C ARG A 371 30.95 26.81 -4.38
N ILE A 372 31.80 26.06 -3.69
CA ILE A 372 32.52 26.52 -2.49
C ILE A 372 33.94 25.93 -2.47
N ASP A 373 34.93 26.64 -1.91
CA ASP A 373 36.27 26.07 -1.68
C ASP A 373 36.26 25.12 -0.46
N ALA A 374 37.15 24.13 -0.45
CA ALA A 374 37.28 23.13 0.62
C ALA A 374 37.71 23.69 2.00
N ASP A 375 37.96 25.00 2.11
CA ASP A 375 38.15 25.70 3.39
C ASP A 375 36.89 26.44 3.89
N GLY A 376 35.77 26.33 3.18
CA GLY A 376 34.52 27.07 3.44
C GLY A 376 34.50 28.49 2.86
N SER A 377 35.52 28.89 2.09
CA SER A 377 35.57 30.21 1.47
C SER A 377 35.01 30.23 0.04
N ASN A 378 34.85 31.44 -0.52
CA ASN A 378 34.48 31.67 -1.92
C ASN A 378 33.17 31.00 -2.39
N LEU A 379 32.22 30.80 -1.48
CA LEU A 379 30.85 30.39 -1.82
C LEU A 379 30.25 31.30 -2.91
N ALA A 380 29.80 30.68 -3.99
CA ALA A 380 29.20 31.32 -5.15
C ALA A 380 28.10 30.45 -5.75
N GLU A 381 27.16 31.07 -6.46
CA GLU A 381 26.15 30.39 -7.26
C GLU A 381 26.67 30.18 -8.70
N ILE A 382 26.31 29.06 -9.32
CA ILE A 382 26.48 28.81 -10.76
C ILE A 382 25.09 28.98 -11.40
N PRO A 383 24.73 30.17 -11.91
CA PRO A 383 23.37 30.45 -12.33
C PRO A 383 23.01 29.69 -13.61
N PHE A 384 21.87 29.00 -13.60
CA PHE A 384 21.26 28.39 -14.77
C PHE A 384 19.91 29.04 -15.10
N ALA A 385 19.39 28.80 -16.31
CA ALA A 385 18.03 29.18 -16.67
C ALA A 385 17.49 28.21 -17.72
N VAL A 386 16.47 27.42 -17.33
CA VAL A 386 15.77 26.44 -18.17
C VAL A 386 14.42 27.02 -18.62
N SER A 387 14.03 26.71 -19.85
CA SER A 387 12.83 27.25 -20.51
C SER A 387 12.40 26.31 -21.65
N ASP A 388 12.02 25.09 -21.29
CA ASP A 388 11.63 24.01 -22.21
C ASP A 388 10.33 23.33 -21.73
N THR A 389 10.18 22.01 -21.89
CA THR A 389 8.93 21.29 -21.60
C THR A 389 9.15 19.95 -20.92
N ARG A 390 8.13 19.42 -20.24
CA ARG A 390 8.07 18.04 -19.73
C ARG A 390 6.93 17.26 -20.38
N GLY A 391 7.10 15.95 -20.51
CA GLY A 391 6.03 15.05 -20.94
C GLY A 391 5.09 14.73 -19.78
N ILE A 392 3.79 14.73 -20.06
CA ILE A 392 2.76 14.14 -19.19
C ILE A 392 1.77 13.29 -20.00
N LEU A 393 1.15 12.31 -19.35
CA LEU A 393 -0.03 11.60 -19.83
C LEU A 393 -1.30 12.15 -19.13
N PRO A 394 -2.46 12.18 -19.81
CA PRO A 394 -3.72 12.57 -19.20
C PRO A 394 -4.25 11.48 -18.25
N ALA A 395 -4.81 11.90 -17.12
CA ALA A 395 -5.27 10.99 -16.07
C ALA A 395 -6.75 10.62 -16.20
N PRO A 396 -7.17 9.45 -15.69
CA PRO A 396 -8.57 9.08 -15.69
C PRO A 396 -9.31 9.69 -14.48
N HIS A 397 -10.11 10.73 -14.74
CA HIS A 397 -11.02 11.36 -13.76
C HIS A 397 -12.49 11.00 -14.03
N PRO A 398 -12.94 9.78 -13.70
CA PRO A 398 -14.34 9.39 -13.84
C PRO A 398 -15.20 10.08 -12.77
N ARG A 399 -16.49 10.29 -13.08
CA ARG A 399 -17.48 10.66 -12.05
C ARG A 399 -17.92 9.41 -11.30
N ILE A 400 -17.80 9.41 -9.98
CA ILE A 400 -18.17 8.30 -9.10
C ILE A 400 -19.50 8.67 -8.40
N PRO A 401 -20.62 7.98 -8.70
CA PRO A 401 -21.90 8.20 -8.02
C PRO A 401 -21.84 7.80 -6.54
N VAL A 402 -22.36 8.64 -5.67
CA VAL A 402 -22.20 8.53 -4.20
C VAL A 402 -23.46 7.97 -3.52
N ALA A 403 -24.62 8.21 -4.12
CA ALA A 403 -25.89 7.57 -3.82
C ALA A 403 -26.54 7.00 -5.09
N SER A 404 -27.46 6.06 -4.92
CA SER A 404 -28.28 5.50 -6.00
C SER A 404 -29.52 4.80 -5.39
N ASP A 405 -30.68 4.90 -6.06
CA ASP A 405 -31.93 4.27 -5.61
C ASP A 405 -31.82 2.74 -5.43
N THR A 406 -30.88 2.11 -6.14
CA THR A 406 -30.61 0.67 -6.07
C THR A 406 -29.14 0.35 -5.95
N VAL A 407 -28.84 -0.64 -5.11
CA VAL A 407 -27.51 -1.25 -4.97
C VAL A 407 -27.47 -2.51 -5.83
N ASP A 408 -26.43 -2.66 -6.64
CA ASP A 408 -26.10 -3.90 -7.33
C ASP A 408 -25.06 -4.65 -6.50
N VAL A 409 -25.50 -5.70 -5.79
CA VAL A 409 -24.62 -6.48 -4.90
C VAL A 409 -23.65 -7.30 -5.74
N THR A 410 -22.47 -6.74 -6.00
CA THR A 410 -21.44 -7.28 -6.90
C THR A 410 -20.66 -8.43 -6.29
N MET A 411 -20.58 -8.54 -4.96
CA MET A 411 -19.75 -9.55 -4.31
C MET A 411 -20.55 -10.62 -3.51
N PRO A 412 -21.31 -11.51 -4.21
CA PRO A 412 -21.90 -12.69 -3.59
C PRO A 412 -20.80 -13.71 -3.24
N ARG A 413 -20.73 -14.10 -1.97
CA ARG A 413 -19.61 -14.89 -1.44
C ARG A 413 -19.91 -16.38 -1.31
N PHE A 414 -18.84 -17.17 -1.24
CA PHE A 414 -18.89 -18.59 -0.89
C PHE A 414 -19.84 -19.42 -1.79
N ALA A 415 -19.82 -19.15 -3.10
CA ALA A 415 -20.67 -19.86 -4.04
C ALA A 415 -20.24 -21.33 -4.19
N GLU A 416 -21.15 -22.28 -3.98
CA GLU A 416 -20.91 -23.72 -4.16
C GLU A 416 -22.04 -24.42 -4.95
N VAL A 417 -21.67 -25.11 -6.02
CA VAL A 417 -22.59 -25.86 -6.89
C VAL A 417 -22.83 -27.28 -6.37
N SER A 418 -24.11 -27.68 -6.33
CA SER A 418 -24.59 -28.95 -5.82
C SER A 418 -23.92 -30.16 -6.48
N PRO A 419 -23.79 -31.32 -5.79
CA PRO A 419 -23.18 -32.53 -6.36
C PRO A 419 -23.85 -33.08 -7.63
N ASP A 420 -25.08 -32.69 -7.93
CA ASP A 420 -25.79 -33.04 -9.18
C ASP A 420 -25.65 -31.99 -10.30
N GLY A 421 -24.92 -30.90 -10.07
CA GLY A 421 -24.63 -29.83 -11.02
C GLY A 421 -25.81 -28.89 -11.32
N ARG A 422 -26.88 -28.89 -10.50
CA ARG A 422 -28.13 -28.18 -10.82
C ARG A 422 -28.42 -26.91 -10.03
N THR A 423 -27.87 -26.76 -8.83
CA THR A 423 -28.20 -25.66 -7.91
C THR A 423 -26.91 -25.05 -7.38
N VAL A 424 -26.78 -23.73 -7.37
CA VAL A 424 -25.74 -23.04 -6.59
C VAL A 424 -26.34 -22.55 -5.28
N VAL A 425 -25.61 -22.70 -4.17
CA VAL A 425 -25.83 -21.97 -2.92
C VAL A 425 -24.77 -20.88 -2.82
N PHE A 426 -25.13 -19.69 -2.34
CA PHE A 426 -24.19 -18.59 -2.14
C PHE A 426 -24.69 -17.64 -1.04
N GLU A 427 -23.80 -16.83 -0.51
CA GLU A 427 -24.08 -15.76 0.45
C GLU A 427 -24.23 -14.42 -0.29
N SER A 428 -25.21 -13.61 0.08
CA SER A 428 -25.31 -12.23 -0.40
C SER A 428 -26.08 -11.37 0.61
N LEU A 429 -25.46 -10.28 1.09
CA LEU A 429 -25.95 -9.43 2.18
C LEU A 429 -26.21 -10.19 3.50
N GLY A 430 -25.28 -11.06 3.89
CA GLY A 430 -25.33 -11.84 5.13
C GLY A 430 -26.35 -12.98 5.10
N ARG A 431 -26.82 -13.40 3.92
CA ARG A 431 -27.97 -14.29 3.73
C ARG A 431 -27.68 -15.38 2.70
N LEU A 432 -28.08 -16.61 2.99
CA LEU A 432 -27.93 -17.71 2.04
C LEU A 432 -29.07 -17.73 1.01
N TYR A 433 -28.69 -17.78 -0.26
CA TYR A 433 -29.58 -17.94 -1.41
C TYR A 433 -29.28 -19.23 -2.16
N THR A 434 -30.29 -19.71 -2.88
CA THR A 434 -30.18 -20.83 -3.83
C THR A 434 -30.81 -20.44 -5.16
N MET A 435 -30.16 -20.82 -6.26
CA MET A 435 -30.71 -20.64 -7.63
C MET A 435 -30.26 -21.78 -8.54
N PRO A 436 -30.90 -21.99 -9.71
CA PRO A 436 -30.43 -22.97 -10.68
C PRO A 436 -29.03 -22.59 -11.19
N ALA A 437 -28.10 -23.55 -11.25
CA ALA A 437 -26.72 -23.35 -11.69
C ALA A 437 -26.59 -23.03 -13.20
N GLY A 438 -27.69 -23.09 -13.96
CA GLY A 438 -27.81 -22.60 -15.34
C GLY A 438 -28.51 -21.24 -15.47
N GLY A 439 -28.66 -20.50 -14.37
CA GLY A 439 -29.40 -19.25 -14.30
C GLY A 439 -30.89 -19.43 -13.98
N GLY A 440 -31.49 -18.45 -13.31
CA GLY A 440 -32.90 -18.44 -12.96
C GLY A 440 -33.22 -17.62 -11.72
N ALA A 441 -34.44 -17.76 -11.20
CA ALA A 441 -34.88 -17.05 -10.01
C ALA A 441 -34.15 -17.55 -8.75
N MET A 442 -33.65 -16.61 -7.96
CA MET A 442 -33.07 -16.86 -6.64
C MET A 442 -34.15 -17.05 -5.58
N ARG A 443 -33.83 -17.86 -4.55
CA ARG A 443 -34.69 -18.11 -3.39
C ARG A 443 -33.82 -18.18 -2.14
N ARG A 444 -34.14 -17.37 -1.13
CA ARG A 444 -33.52 -17.46 0.21
C ARG A 444 -33.65 -18.89 0.74
N LEU A 445 -32.54 -19.42 1.26
CA LEU A 445 -32.44 -20.78 1.77
C LEU A 445 -33.10 -20.90 3.15
N THR A 446 -32.79 -19.95 4.03
CA THR A 446 -33.16 -19.89 5.46
C THR A 446 -34.47 -19.13 5.71
N SER A 447 -34.90 -19.10 6.98
CA SER A 447 -36.01 -18.27 7.46
C SER A 447 -35.68 -17.59 8.79
N ASP A 448 -34.41 -17.21 8.97
CA ASP A 448 -33.93 -16.50 10.15
C ASP A 448 -34.35 -15.02 10.12
N GLY A 449 -34.14 -14.29 11.22
CA GLY A 449 -34.33 -12.84 11.21
C GLY A 449 -33.24 -12.11 10.40
N GLU A 450 -33.40 -10.80 10.23
CA GLU A 450 -32.35 -9.97 9.61
C GLU A 450 -31.20 -9.63 10.57
N ASP A 451 -31.35 -10.00 11.85
CA ASP A 451 -30.42 -9.79 12.94
C ASP A 451 -29.23 -10.78 12.98
N ALA A 452 -29.10 -11.70 12.02
CA ALA A 452 -28.00 -12.66 11.92
C ALA A 452 -27.23 -12.55 10.60
N ARG A 453 -26.03 -13.13 10.51
CA ARG A 453 -25.32 -13.40 9.24
C ARG A 453 -25.23 -14.91 8.99
N GLU A 454 -25.33 -15.33 7.74
CA GLU A 454 -25.38 -16.73 7.32
C GLU A 454 -24.25 -17.00 6.30
N LEU A 455 -23.16 -17.63 6.73
CA LEU A 455 -21.85 -17.62 6.07
C LEU A 455 -21.32 -19.05 5.79
N PHE A 456 -20.33 -19.18 4.91
CA PHE A 456 -19.62 -20.44 4.60
C PHE A 456 -20.52 -21.69 4.36
N PRO A 457 -21.47 -21.65 3.41
CA PRO A 457 -22.24 -22.81 3.03
C PRO A 457 -21.37 -23.87 2.32
N SER A 458 -21.63 -25.16 2.54
CA SER A 458 -21.11 -26.25 1.71
C SER A 458 -22.09 -27.45 1.65
N TRP A 459 -22.06 -28.24 0.58
CA TRP A 459 -22.98 -29.35 0.34
C TRP A 459 -22.46 -30.68 0.90
N SER A 460 -23.33 -31.52 1.45
CA SER A 460 -23.01 -32.94 1.63
C SER A 460 -22.91 -33.63 0.27
N ARG A 461 -22.01 -34.62 0.11
CA ARG A 461 -21.75 -35.29 -1.20
C ARG A 461 -22.96 -36.05 -1.78
N ASP A 462 -24.00 -36.27 -0.98
CA ASP A 462 -25.31 -36.81 -1.38
C ASP A 462 -26.29 -35.76 -1.94
N GLY A 463 -26.01 -34.46 -1.74
CA GLY A 463 -26.87 -33.34 -2.09
C GLY A 463 -28.08 -33.14 -1.16
N GLU A 464 -28.22 -33.92 -0.07
CA GLU A 464 -29.40 -33.88 0.81
C GLU A 464 -29.31 -32.82 1.92
N ARG A 465 -28.12 -32.28 2.21
CA ARG A 465 -27.87 -31.27 3.25
C ARG A 465 -26.89 -30.20 2.79
N ILE A 466 -27.02 -29.04 3.42
CA ILE A 466 -26.06 -27.93 3.40
C ILE A 466 -25.63 -27.69 4.85
N VAL A 467 -24.32 -27.55 5.10
CA VAL A 467 -23.75 -27.06 6.37
C VAL A 467 -23.38 -25.59 6.18
N TYR A 468 -23.52 -24.75 7.21
CA TYR A 468 -23.16 -23.34 7.18
C TYR A 468 -22.91 -22.80 8.58
N VAL A 469 -22.41 -21.56 8.69
CA VAL A 469 -22.24 -20.84 9.96
C VAL A 469 -23.32 -19.76 10.09
N ARG A 470 -24.04 -19.74 11.21
CA ARG A 470 -24.88 -18.61 11.64
C ARG A 470 -24.09 -17.77 12.63
N TRP A 471 -23.94 -16.48 12.38
CA TRP A 471 -23.32 -15.51 13.29
C TRP A 471 -24.33 -14.48 13.80
N THR A 472 -24.14 -14.02 15.02
CA THR A 472 -24.72 -12.80 15.61
C THR A 472 -23.71 -12.21 16.58
N ASP A 473 -23.46 -10.91 16.62
CA ASP A 473 -22.37 -10.34 17.43
C ASP A 473 -22.47 -10.72 18.92
N ALA A 474 -23.69 -10.69 19.48
CA ALA A 474 -23.96 -11.08 20.88
C ALA A 474 -24.07 -12.60 21.14
N GLY A 475 -23.92 -13.45 20.11
CA GLY A 475 -24.09 -14.91 20.19
C GLY A 475 -23.00 -15.72 19.50
N LEU A 476 -22.04 -15.04 18.84
CA LEU A 476 -20.99 -15.56 17.98
C LEU A 476 -21.50 -16.57 16.92
N GLY A 477 -20.58 -17.40 16.40
CA GLY A 477 -20.88 -18.41 15.39
C GLY A 477 -21.52 -19.67 15.97
N GLN A 478 -22.40 -20.28 15.17
CA GLN A 478 -22.94 -21.63 15.34
C GLN A 478 -22.86 -22.37 14.01
N ILE A 479 -22.29 -23.58 14.00
CA ILE A 479 -22.36 -24.44 12.81
C ILE A 479 -23.76 -25.06 12.76
N ARG A 480 -24.44 -24.89 11.63
CA ARG A 480 -25.81 -25.34 11.38
C ARG A 480 -25.88 -26.28 10.18
N THR A 481 -26.92 -27.11 10.14
CA THR A 481 -27.23 -27.96 8.99
C THR A 481 -28.69 -27.83 8.61
N THR A 482 -28.98 -27.72 7.32
CA THR A 482 -30.32 -27.60 6.75
C THR A 482 -30.46 -28.44 5.48
N ALA A 483 -31.68 -28.78 5.07
CA ALA A 483 -31.92 -29.35 3.75
C ALA A 483 -31.89 -28.24 2.67
N PRO A 484 -31.58 -28.54 1.40
CA PRO A 484 -31.53 -27.54 0.32
C PRO A 484 -32.83 -26.73 0.11
N ASN A 485 -33.97 -27.20 0.62
CA ASN A 485 -35.25 -26.49 0.59
C ASN A 485 -35.51 -25.62 1.84
N GLY A 486 -34.53 -25.47 2.75
CA GLY A 486 -34.61 -24.68 3.98
C GLY A 486 -35.22 -25.41 5.18
N ARG A 487 -35.60 -26.69 5.05
CA ARG A 487 -36.25 -27.45 6.12
C ARG A 487 -35.24 -28.22 6.97
N ASN A 488 -35.67 -28.57 8.18
CA ASN A 488 -34.89 -29.32 9.17
C ASN A 488 -33.61 -28.58 9.62
N ASP A 489 -33.57 -27.25 9.48
CA ASP A 489 -32.47 -26.43 9.98
C ASP A 489 -32.25 -26.64 11.49
N ARG A 490 -31.01 -26.91 11.87
CA ARG A 490 -30.59 -27.11 13.27
C ARG A 490 -29.16 -26.63 13.49
N ALA A 491 -28.88 -26.15 14.70
CA ALA A 491 -27.51 -26.06 15.19
C ALA A 491 -26.92 -27.47 15.42
N VAL A 492 -25.60 -27.59 15.24
CA VAL A 492 -24.82 -28.82 15.40
C VAL A 492 -23.70 -28.62 16.43
N THR A 493 -23.12 -27.41 16.54
CA THR A 493 -22.32 -27.02 17.71
C THR A 493 -23.20 -26.78 18.93
N SER A 494 -22.73 -27.21 20.11
CA SER A 494 -23.42 -27.04 21.40
C SER A 494 -22.95 -25.82 22.20
N GLN A 495 -22.02 -25.03 21.64
CA GLN A 495 -21.48 -23.81 22.22
C GLN A 495 -21.21 -22.78 21.11
N PRO A 496 -21.14 -21.47 21.44
CA PRO A 496 -20.63 -20.44 20.54
C PRO A 496 -19.17 -20.62 20.16
N GLY A 497 -18.73 -19.92 19.11
CA GLY A 497 -17.33 -19.76 18.75
C GLY A 497 -17.14 -19.02 17.43
N HIS A 498 -15.90 -18.62 17.14
CA HIS A 498 -15.50 -18.09 15.83
C HIS A 498 -15.30 -19.29 14.89
N TYR A 499 -16.34 -19.66 14.16
CA TYR A 499 -16.32 -20.83 13.27
C TYR A 499 -16.31 -20.39 11.80
N ALA A 500 -15.48 -21.03 10.99
CA ALA A 500 -15.38 -20.78 9.55
C ALA A 500 -15.30 -22.08 8.73
N ARG A 501 -15.59 -21.97 7.43
CA ARG A 501 -15.31 -22.99 6.39
C ARG A 501 -15.65 -24.46 6.75
N PRO A 502 -16.91 -24.79 7.11
CA PRO A 502 -17.28 -26.17 7.44
C PRO A 502 -17.50 -27.04 6.19
N GLU A 503 -17.00 -28.29 6.18
CA GLU A 503 -17.29 -29.30 5.14
C GLU A 503 -17.71 -30.65 5.75
N PHE A 504 -18.58 -31.39 5.06
CA PHE A 504 -18.94 -32.77 5.40
C PHE A 504 -17.89 -33.79 4.94
N SER A 505 -17.73 -34.89 5.69
CA SER A 505 -17.06 -36.09 5.16
C SER A 505 -17.82 -36.69 3.97
N PRO A 506 -17.16 -37.47 3.09
CA PRO A 506 -17.82 -38.13 1.96
C PRO A 506 -19.02 -39.03 2.29
N ASP A 507 -19.11 -39.56 3.52
CA ASP A 507 -20.27 -40.30 4.05
C ASP A 507 -21.29 -39.44 4.81
N GLY A 508 -21.03 -38.12 4.92
CA GLY A 508 -21.87 -37.13 5.56
C GLY A 508 -22.05 -37.29 7.08
N ARG A 509 -21.16 -38.03 7.77
CA ARG A 509 -21.23 -38.27 9.22
C ARG A 509 -20.31 -37.41 10.08
N THR A 510 -19.25 -36.85 9.49
CA THR A 510 -18.32 -35.93 10.15
C THR A 510 -18.48 -34.55 9.52
N ILE A 511 -18.26 -33.50 10.30
CA ILE A 511 -18.02 -32.14 9.80
C ILE A 511 -16.60 -31.75 10.23
N VAL A 512 -15.79 -31.28 9.29
CA VAL A 512 -14.54 -30.55 9.56
C VAL A 512 -14.80 -29.05 9.42
N PHE A 513 -14.06 -28.22 10.14
CA PHE A 513 -14.26 -26.76 10.16
C PHE A 513 -13.04 -26.07 10.81
N GLU A 514 -12.92 -24.77 10.60
CA GLU A 514 -11.96 -23.92 11.31
C GLU A 514 -12.57 -23.29 12.56
N LYS A 515 -11.73 -23.13 13.58
CA LYS A 515 -12.01 -22.31 14.75
C LYS A 515 -10.98 -21.20 14.85
N GLY A 516 -11.41 -19.96 14.70
CA GLY A 516 -10.60 -18.75 14.83
C GLY A 516 -10.65 -18.13 16.23
N GLU A 517 -10.29 -16.85 16.28
CA GLU A 517 -10.19 -16.00 17.47
C GLU A 517 -10.84 -14.63 17.23
N GLY A 518 -11.08 -13.88 18.31
CA GLY A 518 -11.61 -12.51 18.30
C GLY A 518 -10.93 -11.63 19.35
N GLY A 519 -11.49 -10.44 19.59
CA GLY A 519 -10.97 -9.46 20.55
C GLY A 519 -10.61 -8.10 19.96
N TYR A 520 -10.82 -7.91 18.65
CA TYR A 520 -10.64 -6.63 17.95
C TYR A 520 -11.99 -6.08 17.45
N LEU A 521 -12.43 -6.42 16.23
CA LEU A 521 -13.79 -6.11 15.77
C LEU A 521 -14.87 -6.96 16.42
N THR A 522 -14.58 -8.23 16.70
CA THR A 522 -15.51 -9.20 17.31
C THR A 522 -15.10 -9.51 18.75
N ALA A 523 -16.01 -10.09 19.54
CA ALA A 523 -15.77 -10.41 20.95
C ALA A 523 -14.59 -11.40 21.14
N PRO A 524 -13.79 -11.30 22.22
CA PRO A 524 -12.69 -12.23 22.50
C PRO A 524 -13.14 -13.61 23.02
N GLU A 525 -14.38 -13.75 23.47
CA GLU A 525 -14.92 -14.98 24.05
C GLU A 525 -14.82 -16.19 23.10
N TYR A 526 -14.58 -17.38 23.65
CA TYR A 526 -14.41 -18.64 22.90
C TYR A 526 -13.20 -18.72 21.95
N SER A 527 -12.30 -17.74 21.94
CA SER A 527 -11.05 -17.77 21.13
C SER A 527 -10.10 -18.93 21.47
N ASP A 528 -9.99 -19.32 22.74
CA ASP A 528 -9.08 -20.38 23.23
C ASP A 528 -8.96 -21.61 22.32
N ASN A 529 -7.73 -21.92 21.89
CA ASN A 529 -7.41 -22.99 20.94
C ASN A 529 -8.06 -22.75 19.57
N SER A 530 -7.41 -21.93 18.75
CA SER A 530 -7.59 -21.88 17.31
C SER A 530 -7.06 -23.12 16.59
N GLY A 531 -7.50 -23.31 15.35
CA GLY A 531 -7.05 -24.37 14.43
C GLY A 531 -8.20 -25.08 13.70
N VAL A 532 -7.86 -26.15 12.98
CA VAL A 532 -8.82 -27.05 12.33
C VAL A 532 -9.36 -28.07 13.32
N TYR A 533 -10.68 -28.23 13.31
CA TYR A 533 -11.43 -29.15 14.16
C TYR A 533 -12.29 -30.12 13.34
N ARG A 534 -12.70 -31.22 13.96
CA ARG A 534 -13.78 -32.10 13.49
C ARG A 534 -14.83 -32.38 14.57
N MET A 535 -16.05 -32.69 14.16
CA MET A 535 -17.11 -33.21 15.03
C MET A 535 -18.07 -34.13 14.27
N SER A 536 -19.01 -34.78 14.98
CA SER A 536 -20.12 -35.50 14.35
C SER A 536 -21.08 -34.54 13.65
N ALA A 537 -21.60 -34.93 12.48
CA ALA A 537 -22.66 -34.21 11.77
C ALA A 537 -24.01 -34.18 12.50
N ASP A 538 -24.16 -34.97 13.58
CA ASP A 538 -25.28 -34.93 14.53
C ASP A 538 -25.00 -34.09 15.80
N GLY A 539 -23.80 -33.51 15.90
CA GLY A 539 -23.34 -32.73 17.05
C GLY A 539 -22.64 -33.59 18.11
N GLY A 540 -21.97 -32.90 19.04
CA GLY A 540 -21.21 -33.53 20.12
C GLY A 540 -19.90 -32.81 20.42
N ALA A 541 -18.93 -33.53 20.98
CA ALA A 541 -17.62 -32.99 21.28
C ALA A 541 -16.80 -32.72 19.99
N MET A 542 -16.17 -31.55 19.94
CA MET A 542 -15.25 -31.16 18.89
C MET A 542 -13.84 -31.71 19.21
N THR A 543 -13.11 -32.16 18.20
CA THR A 543 -11.73 -32.67 18.32
C THR A 543 -10.80 -31.83 17.45
N LEU A 544 -9.74 -31.27 18.04
CA LEU A 544 -8.68 -30.55 17.31
C LEU A 544 -7.94 -31.54 16.40
N VAL A 545 -7.67 -31.13 15.16
CA VAL A 545 -6.93 -31.91 14.16
C VAL A 545 -5.57 -31.27 13.89
N SER A 546 -5.51 -29.94 13.74
CA SER A 546 -4.24 -29.21 13.59
C SER A 546 -4.36 -27.76 14.05
N ARG A 547 -3.23 -27.12 14.36
CA ARG A 547 -3.12 -25.69 14.69
C ARG A 547 -2.45 -24.86 13.59
N GLU A 548 -1.77 -25.52 12.65
CA GLU A 548 -0.80 -24.91 11.73
C GLU A 548 -1.34 -24.82 10.29
N HIS A 549 -2.62 -25.14 10.10
CA HIS A 549 -3.24 -25.33 8.79
C HIS A 549 -4.69 -24.82 8.78
N ALA A 550 -5.20 -24.49 7.58
CA ALA A 550 -6.54 -23.98 7.30
C ALA A 550 -7.15 -24.63 6.05
N ARG A 551 -8.34 -24.18 5.62
CA ARG A 551 -9.16 -24.69 4.50
C ARG A 551 -9.36 -26.22 4.55
N PRO A 552 -9.93 -26.78 5.63
CA PRO A 552 -10.04 -28.22 5.82
C PRO A 552 -11.12 -28.83 4.92
N HIS A 553 -10.73 -29.78 4.08
CA HIS A 553 -11.61 -30.39 3.09
C HIS A 553 -11.34 -31.90 2.87
N PHE A 554 -12.23 -32.59 2.17
CA PHE A 554 -12.11 -34.02 1.90
C PHE A 554 -11.89 -34.37 0.42
N GLY A 555 -11.03 -35.36 0.15
CA GLY A 555 -10.97 -36.04 -1.15
C GLY A 555 -12.09 -37.07 -1.32
N ALA A 556 -11.72 -38.26 -1.79
CA ALA A 556 -12.65 -39.40 -1.93
C ALA A 556 -12.83 -40.26 -0.66
N ALA A 557 -12.01 -40.07 0.36
CA ALA A 557 -11.93 -40.94 1.54
C ALA A 557 -12.38 -40.23 2.82
N ASN A 558 -12.96 -40.98 3.76
CA ASN A 558 -13.50 -40.46 5.03
C ASN A 558 -12.46 -40.37 6.15
N ASP A 559 -11.26 -40.92 5.94
CA ASP A 559 -10.20 -41.09 6.94
C ASP A 559 -9.03 -40.12 6.73
N ARG A 560 -9.16 -39.15 5.82
CA ARG A 560 -8.09 -38.24 5.42
C ARG A 560 -8.61 -36.82 5.15
N ILE A 561 -8.11 -35.84 5.91
CA ILE A 561 -8.48 -34.42 5.81
C ILE A 561 -7.34 -33.70 5.09
N TYR A 562 -7.64 -32.99 4.00
CA TYR A 562 -6.73 -32.11 3.28
C TYR A 562 -6.83 -30.69 3.81
N MET A 563 -5.70 -29.99 3.89
CA MET A 563 -5.61 -28.62 4.44
C MET A 563 -4.51 -27.85 3.70
N THR A 564 -4.59 -26.52 3.70
CA THR A 564 -3.49 -25.62 3.29
C THR A 564 -2.69 -25.22 4.53
N GLY A 565 -1.36 -25.15 4.43
CA GLY A 565 -0.45 -24.58 5.43
C GLY A 565 0.73 -23.88 4.76
N SER A 566 1.78 -23.54 5.51
CA SER A 566 3.00 -22.96 4.96
C SER A 566 4.26 -23.71 5.41
N GLU A 567 5.20 -23.88 4.48
CA GLU A 567 6.50 -24.53 4.71
C GLU A 567 7.55 -23.80 3.85
N GLY A 568 8.59 -23.22 4.47
CA GLY A 568 9.66 -22.52 3.74
C GLY A 568 9.18 -21.34 2.88
N GLY A 569 8.30 -20.47 3.43
CA GLY A 569 7.72 -19.32 2.72
C GLY A 569 6.61 -19.68 1.70
N SER A 570 6.68 -20.87 1.10
CA SER A 570 5.66 -21.40 0.19
C SER A 570 4.37 -21.76 0.94
N GLN A 571 3.24 -21.80 0.23
CA GLN A 571 2.05 -22.52 0.70
C GLN A 571 2.14 -24.00 0.30
N VAL A 572 1.58 -24.87 1.15
CA VAL A 572 1.59 -26.32 0.97
C VAL A 572 0.21 -26.95 1.09
N LEU A 573 -0.10 -27.91 0.22
CA LEU A 573 -1.23 -28.83 0.39
C LEU A 573 -0.78 -30.02 1.22
N VAL A 574 -1.33 -30.16 2.43
CA VAL A 574 -1.10 -31.32 3.29
C VAL A 574 -2.34 -32.21 3.40
N SER A 575 -2.18 -33.43 3.89
CA SER A 575 -3.28 -34.16 4.53
C SER A 575 -2.88 -35.05 5.70
N THR A 576 -3.72 -35.07 6.73
CA THR A 576 -3.59 -35.89 7.93
C THR A 576 -4.66 -36.97 7.95
N ASP A 577 -4.61 -37.90 8.91
CA ASP A 577 -5.81 -38.62 9.32
C ASP A 577 -6.72 -37.74 10.20
N LEU A 578 -7.83 -38.32 10.66
CA LEU A 578 -8.84 -37.64 11.47
C LEU A 578 -8.31 -37.11 12.82
N ASN A 579 -7.14 -37.52 13.30
CA ASN A 579 -6.59 -37.08 14.59
C ASN A 579 -5.41 -36.10 14.43
N GLY A 580 -5.09 -35.68 13.20
CA GLY A 580 -3.89 -34.89 12.90
C GLY A 580 -2.64 -35.74 12.66
N GLU A 581 -2.73 -37.06 12.76
CA GLU A 581 -1.60 -37.97 12.61
C GLU A 581 -1.35 -38.35 11.14
N ALA A 582 -0.25 -39.05 10.86
CA ALA A 582 0.11 -39.56 9.53
C ALA A 582 0.04 -38.48 8.41
N VAL A 583 0.66 -37.32 8.68
CA VAL A 583 0.82 -36.18 7.77
C VAL A 583 1.47 -36.60 6.44
N ARG A 584 1.06 -35.95 5.34
CA ARG A 584 1.70 -36.01 4.01
C ARG A 584 1.60 -34.65 3.35
N THR A 585 2.67 -34.19 2.70
CA THR A 585 2.65 -33.02 1.81
C THR A 585 2.49 -33.50 0.36
N HIS A 586 1.64 -32.83 -0.42
CA HIS A 586 1.25 -33.25 -1.79
C HIS A 586 1.62 -32.23 -2.85
N ALA A 587 1.51 -30.94 -2.53
CA ALA A 587 1.92 -29.84 -3.38
C ALA A 587 2.59 -28.75 -2.53
N THR A 588 3.49 -27.98 -3.15
CA THR A 588 4.10 -26.75 -2.61
C THR A 588 4.22 -25.71 -3.73
N GLY A 589 4.00 -24.43 -3.43
CA GLY A 589 4.11 -23.34 -4.40
C GLY A 589 4.42 -22.00 -3.73
N GLU A 590 5.32 -21.23 -4.34
CA GLU A 590 5.82 -19.93 -3.84
C GLU A 590 4.72 -18.86 -3.83
N LEU A 591 4.01 -18.72 -4.97
CA LEU A 591 2.98 -17.69 -5.19
C LEU A 591 1.54 -18.22 -5.12
N VAL A 592 1.37 -19.49 -4.69
CA VAL A 592 0.04 -20.09 -4.53
C VAL A 592 -0.60 -19.61 -3.23
N THR A 593 -1.87 -19.21 -3.28
CA THR A 593 -2.66 -18.75 -2.11
C THR A 593 -3.57 -19.81 -1.52
N SER A 594 -3.99 -20.82 -2.29
CA SER A 594 -4.89 -21.88 -1.80
C SER A 594 -4.89 -23.15 -2.63
N TYR A 595 -5.36 -24.25 -2.02
CA TYR A 595 -5.52 -25.56 -2.64
C TYR A 595 -6.88 -26.19 -2.34
N HIS A 596 -7.52 -26.76 -3.37
CA HIS A 596 -8.81 -27.46 -3.28
C HIS A 596 -8.79 -28.78 -4.03
N VAL A 597 -8.84 -29.90 -3.30
CA VAL A 597 -8.81 -31.26 -3.85
C VAL A 597 -10.19 -31.70 -4.33
N SER A 598 -10.25 -32.26 -5.54
CA SER A 598 -11.48 -32.80 -6.14
C SER A 598 -12.12 -33.94 -5.31
N PRO A 599 -13.47 -34.08 -5.32
CA PRO A 599 -14.18 -35.16 -4.64
C PRO A 599 -13.78 -36.60 -5.01
N THR A 600 -13.10 -36.81 -6.15
CA THR A 600 -12.51 -38.13 -6.50
C THR A 600 -11.05 -38.31 -6.04
N GLY A 601 -10.41 -37.28 -5.48
CA GLY A 601 -9.00 -37.34 -5.04
C GLY A 601 -8.00 -37.56 -6.18
N ARG A 602 -8.36 -37.19 -7.41
CA ARG A 602 -7.54 -37.39 -8.64
C ARG A 602 -6.98 -36.10 -9.22
N HIS A 603 -7.58 -34.97 -8.88
CA HIS A 603 -7.19 -33.64 -9.33
C HIS A 603 -7.18 -32.68 -8.12
N VAL A 604 -6.37 -31.64 -8.22
CA VAL A 604 -6.33 -30.50 -7.32
C VAL A 604 -6.48 -29.22 -8.16
N ALA A 605 -7.21 -28.25 -7.64
CA ALA A 605 -7.21 -26.89 -8.13
C ALA A 605 -6.41 -26.01 -7.15
N PHE A 606 -5.75 -24.98 -7.65
CA PHE A 606 -5.02 -24.01 -6.84
C PHE A 606 -5.18 -22.60 -7.39
N THR A 607 -4.88 -21.59 -6.58
CA THR A 607 -4.97 -20.17 -6.97
C THR A 607 -3.60 -19.51 -6.87
N GLU A 608 -3.17 -18.78 -7.90
CA GLU A 608 -1.87 -18.09 -8.01
C GLU A 608 -2.06 -16.85 -8.91
N ASN A 609 -1.46 -15.70 -8.57
CA ASN A 609 -1.67 -14.44 -9.32
C ASN A 609 -3.18 -14.12 -9.54
N TYR A 610 -4.01 -14.38 -8.53
CA TYR A 610 -5.49 -14.35 -8.56
C TYR A 610 -6.21 -15.41 -9.42
N ASP A 611 -5.53 -16.06 -10.36
CA ASP A 611 -6.14 -17.03 -11.28
C ASP A 611 -6.17 -18.47 -10.76
N ALA A 612 -7.17 -19.23 -11.22
CA ALA A 612 -7.40 -20.62 -10.86
C ALA A 612 -6.76 -21.58 -11.88
N PHE A 613 -5.95 -22.49 -11.36
CA PHE A 613 -5.28 -23.55 -12.12
C PHE A 613 -5.79 -24.93 -11.71
N ALA A 614 -5.73 -25.90 -12.62
CA ALA A 614 -6.11 -27.29 -12.36
C ALA A 614 -5.05 -28.27 -12.84
N MET A 615 -4.78 -29.30 -12.02
CA MET A 615 -3.77 -30.34 -12.32
C MET A 615 -4.14 -31.71 -11.71
N PRO A 616 -3.54 -32.81 -12.17
CA PRO A 616 -3.65 -34.11 -11.51
C PRO A 616 -3.04 -34.10 -10.10
N LEU A 617 -3.74 -34.69 -9.12
CA LEU A 617 -3.21 -34.93 -7.80
C LEU A 617 -2.47 -36.28 -7.77
N MET A 618 -1.23 -36.29 -7.29
CA MET A 618 -0.44 -37.52 -7.17
C MET A 618 -1.05 -38.48 -6.14
N PRO A 619 -1.28 -39.77 -6.46
CA PRO A 619 -2.05 -40.70 -5.62
C PRO A 619 -1.28 -41.25 -4.39
N GLY A 620 -0.25 -40.54 -3.91
CA GLY A 620 0.70 -41.04 -2.92
C GLY A 620 0.89 -40.11 -1.72
N GLY A 621 2.09 -39.52 -1.65
CA GLY A 621 2.54 -38.59 -0.62
C GLY A 621 3.89 -37.98 -1.00
N GLN A 622 4.06 -37.75 -2.30
CA GLN A 622 5.19 -37.07 -2.89
C GLN A 622 4.78 -35.62 -3.10
N THR A 623 5.51 -34.68 -2.52
CA THR A 623 5.32 -33.25 -2.79
C THR A 623 5.66 -32.96 -4.25
N VAL A 624 4.75 -32.30 -4.95
CA VAL A 624 4.95 -31.73 -6.29
C VAL A 624 5.16 -30.23 -6.13
N SER A 625 6.22 -29.66 -6.74
CA SER A 625 6.32 -28.21 -6.89
C SER A 625 5.32 -27.76 -7.95
N VAL A 626 4.53 -26.73 -7.63
CA VAL A 626 3.48 -26.20 -8.51
C VAL A 626 3.65 -24.70 -8.70
N SER A 627 3.36 -24.28 -9.92
CA SER A 627 3.14 -22.89 -10.34
C SER A 627 2.27 -22.91 -11.60
N GLY A 628 1.74 -21.77 -12.04
CA GLY A 628 1.09 -21.65 -13.36
C GLY A 628 2.01 -22.09 -14.51
N SER A 629 3.32 -21.90 -14.35
CA SER A 629 4.37 -22.30 -15.28
C SER A 629 4.91 -23.74 -15.12
N ALA A 630 4.41 -24.52 -14.14
CA ALA A 630 4.99 -25.82 -13.81
C ALA A 630 4.66 -26.92 -14.85
N ASN A 631 5.69 -27.62 -15.31
CA ASN A 631 5.61 -28.60 -16.40
C ASN A 631 5.78 -30.08 -15.96
N ALA A 632 6.02 -30.34 -14.66
CA ALA A 632 6.25 -31.68 -14.12
C ALA A 632 4.98 -32.58 -14.18
N LEU A 633 3.81 -31.95 -14.17
CA LEU A 633 2.50 -32.52 -14.46
C LEU A 633 1.75 -31.54 -15.37
N PRO A 634 0.66 -31.95 -16.06
CA PRO A 634 -0.19 -31.01 -16.77
C PRO A 634 -0.86 -30.06 -15.79
N VAL A 635 -0.42 -28.79 -15.78
CA VAL A 635 -1.14 -27.65 -15.22
C VAL A 635 -1.91 -27.00 -16.35
N VAL A 636 -3.15 -26.58 -16.08
CA VAL A 636 -3.98 -25.79 -17.01
C VAL A 636 -4.65 -24.67 -16.23
N GLU A 637 -4.43 -23.44 -16.68
CA GLU A 637 -5.13 -22.23 -16.27
C GLU A 637 -6.61 -22.31 -16.69
N VAL A 638 -7.51 -21.84 -15.84
CA VAL A 638 -8.95 -22.10 -15.95
C VAL A 638 -9.76 -20.82 -16.01
N SER A 639 -9.31 -19.77 -15.32
CA SER A 639 -9.78 -18.39 -15.42
C SER A 639 -8.91 -17.55 -16.35
N ASP A 640 -9.30 -16.29 -16.52
CA ASP A 640 -8.81 -15.31 -17.53
C ASP A 640 -8.46 -14.00 -16.79
N SER A 641 -9.40 -13.51 -15.98
CA SER A 641 -9.28 -12.30 -15.17
C SER A 641 -9.51 -12.58 -13.67
N GLY A 642 -8.87 -13.62 -13.12
CA GLY A 642 -8.97 -14.02 -11.72
C GLY A 642 -10.14 -14.95 -11.36
N ALA A 643 -10.05 -15.55 -10.17
CA ALA A 643 -10.98 -16.58 -9.69
C ALA A 643 -11.13 -16.68 -8.17
N ASP A 644 -12.31 -16.31 -7.68
CA ASP A 644 -12.71 -16.45 -6.28
C ASP A 644 -13.59 -17.69 -6.03
N PHE A 645 -13.67 -18.16 -4.78
CA PHE A 645 -14.48 -19.32 -4.35
C PHE A 645 -14.35 -20.59 -5.22
N VAL A 646 -13.11 -20.91 -5.63
CA VAL A 646 -12.78 -22.07 -6.48
C VAL A 646 -13.21 -23.41 -5.84
N HIS A 647 -14.09 -24.16 -6.50
CA HIS A 647 -14.65 -25.42 -5.97
C HIS A 647 -15.01 -26.45 -7.05
N TRP A 648 -15.06 -27.73 -6.65
CA TRP A 648 -15.34 -28.87 -7.53
C TRP A 648 -16.76 -29.41 -7.36
N ALA A 649 -17.52 -29.50 -8.45
CA ALA A 649 -18.87 -30.09 -8.47
C ALA A 649 -18.93 -31.39 -9.31
N SER A 650 -20.08 -32.06 -9.32
CA SER A 650 -20.31 -33.29 -10.09
C SER A 650 -19.23 -34.36 -9.87
N GLY A 651 -18.82 -34.59 -8.62
CA GLY A 651 -17.76 -35.54 -8.26
C GLY A 651 -16.34 -35.13 -8.69
N GLY A 652 -16.13 -33.90 -9.13
CA GLY A 652 -14.90 -33.45 -9.78
C GLY A 652 -14.86 -33.74 -11.28
N GLU A 653 -16.02 -33.77 -11.94
CA GLU A 653 -16.16 -33.65 -13.40
C GLU A 653 -16.33 -32.18 -13.86
N ARG A 654 -16.61 -31.28 -12.90
CA ARG A 654 -16.70 -29.83 -13.10
C ARG A 654 -15.83 -29.09 -12.08
N LEU A 655 -15.14 -28.06 -12.56
CA LEU A 655 -14.52 -27.02 -11.74
C LEU A 655 -15.34 -25.73 -11.92
N HIS A 656 -15.46 -24.95 -10.84
CA HIS A 656 -16.24 -23.73 -10.75
C HIS A 656 -15.47 -22.69 -9.95
N TRP A 657 -15.72 -21.42 -10.26
CA TRP A 657 -15.20 -20.24 -9.58
C TRP A 657 -16.16 -19.07 -9.83
N SER A 658 -15.99 -17.98 -9.09
CA SER A 658 -16.70 -16.73 -9.31
C SER A 658 -15.72 -15.61 -9.68
N LEU A 659 -16.17 -14.66 -10.48
CA LEU A 659 -15.51 -13.38 -10.68
C LEU A 659 -16.55 -12.29 -10.45
N GLY A 660 -16.40 -11.55 -9.34
CA GLY A 660 -17.46 -10.73 -8.78
C GLY A 660 -18.79 -11.49 -8.72
N PRO A 661 -19.86 -11.00 -9.38
CA PRO A 661 -21.17 -11.62 -9.31
C PRO A 661 -21.39 -12.77 -10.28
N THR A 662 -20.38 -13.23 -11.03
CA THR A 662 -20.56 -14.19 -12.13
C THR A 662 -19.92 -15.54 -11.83
N LEU A 663 -20.71 -16.61 -11.83
CA LEU A 663 -20.29 -18.00 -11.64
C LEU A 663 -19.88 -18.64 -12.97
N TYR A 664 -18.66 -19.15 -13.05
CA TYR A 664 -18.11 -19.81 -14.25
C TYR A 664 -18.03 -21.34 -14.09
N THR A 665 -17.72 -22.05 -15.19
CA THR A 665 -17.54 -23.51 -15.15
C THR A 665 -16.64 -24.03 -16.27
N ALA A 666 -15.74 -24.95 -15.90
CA ALA A 666 -14.95 -25.76 -16.82
C ALA A 666 -15.30 -27.25 -16.64
N ALA A 667 -15.31 -28.03 -17.72
CA ALA A 667 -15.36 -29.49 -17.62
C ALA A 667 -13.94 -30.05 -17.47
N THR A 668 -13.73 -30.92 -16.48
CA THR A 668 -12.38 -31.44 -16.15
C THR A 668 -11.77 -32.25 -17.30
N SER A 669 -12.59 -32.80 -18.19
CA SER A 669 -12.16 -33.50 -19.40
C SER A 669 -11.64 -32.58 -20.52
N GLN A 670 -11.91 -31.27 -20.45
CA GLN A 670 -11.31 -30.26 -21.33
C GLN A 670 -9.94 -29.84 -20.80
N LEU A 671 -9.83 -29.62 -19.49
CA LEU A 671 -8.60 -29.24 -18.79
C LEU A 671 -7.57 -30.39 -18.81
N LEU A 672 -8.00 -31.60 -18.44
CA LEU A 672 -7.13 -32.75 -18.26
C LEU A 672 -7.62 -33.95 -19.12
N PRO A 673 -7.33 -33.95 -20.43
CA PRO A 673 -7.74 -35.04 -21.33
C PRO A 673 -7.13 -36.38 -20.95
N SER A 674 -7.91 -37.46 -21.10
CA SER A 674 -7.54 -38.82 -20.69
C SER A 674 -6.43 -39.49 -21.54
N ALA A 675 -5.88 -38.80 -22.54
CA ALA A 675 -4.81 -39.27 -23.40
C ALA A 675 -3.99 -38.09 -23.99
N PRO A 676 -2.74 -38.33 -24.43
CA PRO A 676 -2.03 -37.45 -25.37
C PRO A 676 -2.83 -37.29 -26.69
N PRO A 677 -2.51 -36.28 -27.52
CA PRO A 677 -3.05 -36.19 -28.88
C PRO A 677 -2.55 -37.37 -29.75
N ALA A 678 -3.15 -37.57 -30.92
CA ALA A 678 -2.75 -38.64 -31.84
C ALA A 678 -1.40 -38.36 -32.53
N GLU A 679 -0.80 -39.39 -33.13
CA GLU A 679 0.46 -39.26 -33.86
C GLU A 679 0.31 -38.32 -35.07
N GLY A 680 0.91 -37.12 -34.98
CA GLY A 680 0.79 -36.07 -36.00
C GLY A 680 -0.34 -35.06 -35.79
N GLU A 681 -1.01 -35.09 -34.63
CA GLU A 681 -1.96 -34.07 -34.20
C GLU A 681 -1.40 -33.26 -33.02
N ASP A 682 -1.55 -31.94 -33.06
CA ASP A 682 -1.26 -31.07 -31.91
C ASP A 682 -2.50 -30.98 -30.99
N ARG A 683 -2.27 -30.84 -29.68
CA ARG A 683 -3.36 -30.58 -28.73
C ARG A 683 -3.77 -29.11 -28.84
N ALA A 684 -5.00 -28.85 -29.26
CA ALA A 684 -5.61 -27.53 -29.12
C ALA A 684 -5.60 -27.11 -27.64
N GLY A 685 -5.22 -25.85 -27.37
CA GLY A 685 -5.21 -25.28 -26.03
C GLY A 685 -6.59 -25.30 -25.37
N TYR A 686 -6.61 -25.16 -24.04
CA TYR A 686 -7.84 -24.74 -23.37
C TYR A 686 -8.18 -23.31 -23.81
N VAL A 687 -9.47 -22.96 -23.70
CA VAL A 687 -9.96 -21.59 -23.93
C VAL A 687 -10.92 -21.29 -22.79
N GLN A 688 -10.61 -20.23 -22.08
CA GLN A 688 -11.35 -19.73 -20.93
C GLN A 688 -12.82 -19.43 -21.28
N PRO A 689 -13.75 -19.66 -20.35
CA PRO A 689 -15.16 -19.39 -20.60
C PRO A 689 -15.45 -17.90 -20.38
N THR A 690 -15.43 -17.09 -21.43
CA THR A 690 -15.74 -15.64 -21.37
C THR A 690 -17.17 -15.29 -20.94
N ASN A 691 -18.01 -16.27 -20.59
CA ASN A 691 -19.42 -16.12 -20.21
C ASN A 691 -19.76 -17.08 -19.06
N GLY A 692 -20.41 -16.56 -18.01
CA GLY A 692 -20.88 -17.33 -16.85
C GLY A 692 -22.34 -17.07 -16.51
N VAL A 693 -22.75 -17.50 -15.31
CA VAL A 693 -24.11 -17.34 -14.76
C VAL A 693 -24.08 -16.28 -13.67
N SER A 694 -24.77 -15.16 -13.90
CA SER A 694 -24.83 -14.08 -12.92
C SER A 694 -25.66 -14.44 -11.69
N MET A 695 -25.06 -14.22 -10.53
CA MET A 695 -25.63 -14.26 -9.18
C MET A 695 -25.93 -12.84 -8.64
N LEU A 696 -25.78 -11.81 -9.48
CA LEU A 696 -25.98 -10.39 -9.13
C LEU A 696 -27.38 -10.14 -8.53
N ARG A 697 -27.43 -9.46 -7.38
CA ARG A 697 -28.67 -9.04 -6.75
C ARG A 697 -28.81 -7.52 -6.74
N ARG A 698 -29.68 -6.98 -7.60
CA ARG A 698 -30.17 -5.61 -7.45
C ARG A 698 -31.18 -5.53 -6.31
N VAL A 699 -30.94 -4.63 -5.36
CA VAL A 699 -31.80 -4.33 -4.21
C VAL A 699 -32.01 -2.82 -4.11
N ALA A 700 -32.98 -2.36 -3.31
CA ALA A 700 -33.09 -0.94 -2.99
C ALA A 700 -31.98 -0.53 -2.01
N ALA A 701 -31.50 0.71 -2.10
CA ALA A 701 -30.65 1.30 -1.07
C ALA A 701 -31.48 1.68 0.18
N ASP A 702 -30.82 1.97 1.31
CA ASP A 702 -31.48 2.74 2.38
C ASP A 702 -31.55 4.21 1.97
N GLN A 703 -32.76 4.76 1.97
CA GLN A 703 -33.03 6.19 1.73
C GLN A 703 -33.92 6.69 2.87
N HIS A 704 -33.61 7.86 3.43
CA HIS A 704 -34.42 8.45 4.49
C HIS A 704 -35.76 8.94 3.92
N GLU A 705 -36.90 8.49 4.48
CA GLU A 705 -38.20 9.11 4.25
C GLU A 705 -38.51 10.12 5.36
N GLY A 706 -38.27 11.41 5.12
CA GLY A 706 -38.55 12.44 6.12
C GLY A 706 -38.18 13.86 5.70
N MET A 707 -38.18 14.77 6.68
CA MET A 707 -37.61 16.11 6.55
C MET A 707 -36.85 16.46 7.83
N LEU A 708 -35.79 17.23 7.70
CA LEU A 708 -35.02 17.78 8.81
C LEU A 708 -34.76 19.27 8.56
N ALA A 709 -34.87 20.09 9.61
CA ALA A 709 -34.40 21.47 9.60
C ALA A 709 -33.28 21.65 10.63
N ILE A 710 -32.21 22.36 10.25
CA ILE A 710 -31.15 22.80 11.17
C ILE A 710 -31.16 24.32 11.14
N THR A 711 -31.39 24.99 12.27
CA THR A 711 -31.72 26.43 12.30
C THR A 711 -30.84 27.23 13.25
N GLY A 712 -30.43 28.43 12.86
CA GLY A 712 -29.70 29.37 13.73
C GLY A 712 -28.19 29.13 13.79
N ALA A 713 -27.67 28.17 13.03
CA ALA A 713 -26.24 27.88 12.94
C ALA A 713 -25.48 28.93 12.15
N ARG A 714 -24.15 28.97 12.34
CA ARG A 714 -23.24 29.32 11.25
C ARG A 714 -23.18 28.11 10.31
N ILE A 715 -23.28 28.33 9.01
CA ILE A 715 -23.06 27.28 8.01
C ILE A 715 -21.87 27.69 7.16
N VAL A 716 -20.90 26.80 6.99
CA VAL A 716 -19.85 26.90 5.97
C VAL A 716 -20.25 25.91 4.88
N THR A 717 -20.43 26.38 3.64
CA THR A 717 -21.04 25.55 2.58
C THR A 717 -20.02 24.90 1.65
N MET A 718 -18.81 25.46 1.53
CA MET A 718 -17.80 25.01 0.55
C MET A 718 -18.30 25.06 -0.91
N ALA A 719 -19.30 25.90 -1.19
CA ALA A 719 -19.84 26.14 -2.53
C ALA A 719 -19.14 27.31 -3.27
N SER A 720 -18.15 27.95 -2.63
CA SER A 720 -17.37 29.07 -3.16
C SER A 720 -16.05 29.23 -2.39
N GLU A 721 -15.05 29.87 -3.02
CA GLU A 721 -13.69 30.13 -2.49
C GLU A 721 -13.68 30.85 -1.12
N ASP A 722 -14.73 31.60 -0.78
CA ASP A 722 -14.91 32.27 0.52
C ASP A 722 -15.60 31.38 1.58
N GLY A 723 -15.74 30.08 1.31
CA GLY A 723 -16.46 29.10 2.11
C GLY A 723 -17.98 29.23 2.07
N GLY A 724 -18.53 30.22 1.34
CA GLY A 724 -19.97 30.48 1.21
C GLY A 724 -20.68 30.70 2.55
N ILE A 725 -20.01 31.35 3.51
CA ILE A 725 -20.40 31.36 4.93
C ILE A 725 -21.74 32.07 5.17
N ILE A 726 -22.70 31.35 5.77
CA ILE A 726 -24.02 31.85 6.17
C ILE A 726 -24.10 31.96 7.69
N GLU A 727 -24.05 33.19 8.22
CA GLU A 727 -24.33 33.47 9.64
C GLU A 727 -25.83 33.46 9.93
N ASN A 728 -26.24 32.79 11.02
CA ASN A 728 -27.65 32.55 11.38
C ASN A 728 -28.46 31.98 10.19
N GLY A 729 -27.94 30.89 9.63
CA GLY A 729 -28.53 30.17 8.51
C GLY A 729 -29.58 29.14 8.93
N THR A 730 -30.23 28.57 7.91
CA THR A 730 -31.05 27.37 8.00
C THR A 730 -30.70 26.42 6.86
N VAL A 731 -30.53 25.14 7.18
CA VAL A 731 -30.57 24.03 6.20
C VAL A 731 -31.92 23.34 6.32
N LEU A 732 -32.56 23.03 5.20
CA LEU A 732 -33.77 22.23 5.11
C LEU A 732 -33.49 21.02 4.20
N VAL A 733 -33.62 19.84 4.77
CA VAL A 733 -33.41 18.53 4.13
C VAL A 733 -34.77 17.89 3.83
N ASN A 734 -34.87 17.20 2.69
CA ASN A 734 -36.03 16.42 2.29
C ASN A 734 -35.58 15.05 1.79
N GLY A 735 -35.90 14.01 2.56
CA GLY A 735 -35.29 12.69 2.41
C GLY A 735 -33.80 12.76 2.70
N ASP A 736 -32.98 12.34 1.73
CA ASP A 736 -31.53 12.30 1.76
C ASP A 736 -30.84 13.54 1.18
N THR A 737 -31.59 14.51 0.61
CA THR A 737 -31.03 15.67 -0.11
C THR A 737 -31.35 17.03 0.53
N ILE A 738 -30.46 18.00 0.32
CA ILE A 738 -30.63 19.39 0.75
C ILE A 738 -31.66 20.07 -0.16
N ALA A 739 -32.85 20.35 0.38
CA ALA A 739 -33.96 20.95 -0.36
C ALA A 739 -33.91 22.50 -0.38
N ALA A 740 -33.34 23.11 0.66
CA ALA A 740 -33.06 24.54 0.68
C ALA A 740 -31.95 24.88 1.70
N ILE A 741 -31.13 25.88 1.39
CA ILE A 741 -30.11 26.42 2.30
C ILE A 741 -30.04 27.95 2.12
N GLY A 742 -29.82 28.68 3.22
CA GLY A 742 -29.73 30.14 3.18
C GLY A 742 -29.90 30.80 4.56
N PRO A 743 -29.93 32.14 4.64
CA PRO A 743 -30.19 32.86 5.89
C PRO A 743 -31.56 32.46 6.48
N ALA A 744 -31.65 32.27 7.81
CA ALA A 744 -32.87 31.78 8.46
C ALA A 744 -34.11 32.67 8.26
N SER A 745 -33.93 33.93 7.87
CA SER A 745 -35.02 34.86 7.51
C SER A 745 -35.63 34.63 6.12
N GLN A 746 -35.03 33.77 5.29
CA GLN A 746 -35.45 33.48 3.92
C GLN A 746 -36.03 32.07 3.76
N ILE A 747 -35.60 31.11 4.58
CA ILE A 747 -36.04 29.70 4.50
C ILE A 747 -37.36 29.50 5.26
N SER A 748 -38.41 29.08 4.54
CA SER A 748 -39.72 28.76 5.14
C SER A 748 -39.81 27.27 5.49
N ILE A 749 -39.68 26.95 6.77
CA ILE A 749 -39.74 25.57 7.29
C ILE A 749 -41.19 25.07 7.30
N PRO A 750 -41.51 23.88 6.76
CA PRO A 750 -42.86 23.32 6.82
C PRO A 750 -43.34 23.05 8.26
N PRO A 751 -44.63 23.29 8.59
CA PRO A 751 -45.15 23.05 9.93
C PRO A 751 -45.07 21.56 10.32
N GLY A 752 -44.30 21.28 11.38
CA GLY A 752 -44.11 19.92 11.91
C GLY A 752 -42.82 19.24 11.49
N THR A 753 -41.99 19.86 10.64
CA THR A 753 -40.64 19.36 10.32
C THR A 753 -39.78 19.23 11.61
N PRO A 754 -39.22 18.04 11.91
CA PRO A 754 -38.23 17.86 12.95
C PRO A 754 -37.09 18.88 12.83
N THR A 755 -36.72 19.54 13.93
CA THR A 755 -35.80 20.69 13.92
C THR A 755 -34.69 20.55 14.95
N ILE A 756 -33.45 20.77 14.54
CA ILE A 756 -32.26 20.92 15.39
C ILE A 756 -31.98 22.41 15.59
N ASP A 757 -31.82 22.82 16.85
CA ASP A 757 -31.34 24.16 17.21
C ASP A 757 -29.81 24.23 17.09
N GLY A 758 -29.35 24.89 16.04
CA GLY A 758 -27.93 25.15 15.76
C GLY A 758 -27.43 26.48 16.36
N SER A 759 -28.20 27.17 17.20
CA SER A 759 -27.82 28.47 17.76
C SER A 759 -26.45 28.42 18.47
N GLY A 760 -25.45 29.09 17.90
CA GLY A 760 -24.07 29.05 18.40
C GLY A 760 -23.34 27.72 18.14
N ARG A 761 -23.66 27.05 17.04
CA ARG A 761 -22.95 25.90 16.46
C ARG A 761 -22.48 26.25 15.06
N THR A 762 -21.50 25.50 14.56
CA THR A 762 -21.08 25.57 13.15
C THR A 762 -21.47 24.29 12.44
N VAL A 763 -22.09 24.41 11.27
CA VAL A 763 -22.36 23.30 10.35
C VAL A 763 -21.36 23.38 9.21
N VAL A 764 -20.73 22.25 8.88
CA VAL A 764 -19.79 22.06 7.78
C VAL A 764 -20.24 20.85 6.94
N PRO A 765 -19.78 20.68 5.68
CA PRO A 765 -19.97 19.42 4.97
C PRO A 765 -19.37 18.26 5.76
N GLY A 766 -19.88 17.05 5.53
CA GLY A 766 -19.27 15.85 6.09
C GLY A 766 -17.83 15.68 5.61
N PHE A 767 -16.91 15.30 6.49
CA PHE A 767 -15.51 15.16 6.09
C PHE A 767 -15.34 13.96 5.15
N VAL A 768 -14.50 14.13 4.13
CA VAL A 768 -14.17 13.11 3.14
C VAL A 768 -12.70 12.76 3.33
N ASP A 769 -12.44 11.55 3.82
CA ASP A 769 -11.09 11.01 3.98
C ASP A 769 -10.71 10.28 2.68
N ALA A 770 -9.76 10.84 1.90
CA ALA A 770 -9.42 10.31 0.58
C ALA A 770 -8.51 9.07 0.65
N HIS A 771 -7.89 8.85 1.81
CA HIS A 771 -6.95 7.77 2.06
C HIS A 771 -7.12 7.31 3.52
N ALA A 772 -8.12 6.48 3.77
CA ALA A 772 -8.33 5.81 5.04
C ALA A 772 -7.92 4.34 4.94
N HIS A 773 -7.40 3.74 6.00
CA HIS A 773 -7.33 2.27 6.12
C HIS A 773 -8.13 1.82 7.34
N GLY A 774 -8.81 0.68 7.24
CA GLY A 774 -9.54 0.17 8.40
C GLY A 774 -10.08 -1.24 8.28
N PRO A 775 -10.17 -1.98 9.40
CA PRO A 775 -10.73 -3.33 9.41
C PRO A 775 -12.24 -3.28 9.13
N VAL A 776 -12.68 -3.96 8.07
CA VAL A 776 -14.11 -4.08 7.71
C VAL A 776 -14.77 -5.33 8.30
N ASP A 777 -14.01 -6.42 8.42
CA ASP A 777 -14.49 -7.76 8.82
C ASP A 777 -13.47 -8.52 9.71
N ALA A 778 -13.84 -9.72 10.14
CA ALA A 778 -12.95 -10.67 10.80
C ALA A 778 -13.13 -12.08 10.22
N ASP A 779 -12.13 -12.59 9.48
CA ASP A 779 -12.15 -13.88 8.77
C ASP A 779 -13.42 -14.12 7.93
N GLY A 780 -13.85 -13.11 7.17
CA GLY A 780 -15.08 -13.12 6.36
C GLY A 780 -16.34 -12.64 7.09
N VAL A 781 -16.29 -12.42 8.41
CA VAL A 781 -17.42 -11.96 9.21
C VAL A 781 -17.44 -10.43 9.30
N VAL A 782 -18.25 -9.77 8.47
CA VAL A 782 -18.59 -8.35 8.67
C VAL A 782 -19.48 -8.25 9.92
N PRO A 783 -19.02 -7.64 11.04
CA PRO A 783 -19.79 -7.57 12.27
C PRO A 783 -21.00 -6.64 12.09
N GLN A 784 -22.00 -6.81 12.94
CA GLN A 784 -23.19 -5.96 12.94
C GLN A 784 -22.89 -4.59 13.56
N GLN A 785 -21.93 -4.51 14.48
CA GLN A 785 -21.39 -3.29 15.06
C GLN A 785 -19.87 -3.20 14.81
N ASN A 786 -19.47 -2.87 13.57
CA ASN A 786 -18.07 -2.48 13.31
C ASN A 786 -17.78 -1.16 14.04
N TRP A 787 -17.07 -1.26 15.16
CA TRP A 787 -16.78 -0.09 15.99
C TRP A 787 -15.78 0.87 15.36
N SER A 788 -14.88 0.40 14.49
CA SER A 788 -13.87 1.24 13.85
C SER A 788 -14.53 2.20 12.85
N LEU A 789 -15.36 1.66 11.95
CA LEU A 789 -16.15 2.47 11.01
C LEU A 789 -17.10 3.42 11.76
N GLN A 790 -17.69 2.97 12.87
CA GLN A 790 -18.54 3.83 13.71
C GLN A 790 -17.75 4.92 14.45
N GLN A 791 -16.50 4.66 14.85
CA GLN A 791 -15.61 5.65 15.45
C GLN A 791 -15.28 6.77 14.47
N VAL A 792 -14.98 6.41 13.21
CA VAL A 792 -14.78 7.32 12.08
C VAL A 792 -16.03 8.18 11.84
N LEU A 793 -17.21 7.55 11.76
CA LEU A 793 -18.47 8.28 11.59
C LEU A 793 -18.77 9.22 12.76
N ALA A 794 -18.53 8.80 14.01
CA ALA A 794 -18.76 9.62 15.20
C ALA A 794 -17.91 10.91 15.21
N LEU A 795 -16.71 10.86 14.63
CA LEU A 795 -15.80 11.99 14.46
C LEU A 795 -16.10 12.86 13.22
N GLY A 796 -17.18 12.56 12.49
CA GLY A 796 -17.73 13.44 11.45
C GLY A 796 -17.24 13.16 10.02
N THR A 797 -16.37 12.16 9.84
CA THR A 797 -16.03 11.64 8.52
C THR A 797 -17.22 10.85 7.97
N THR A 798 -17.93 11.42 7.00
CA THR A 798 -19.12 10.81 6.38
C THR A 798 -18.79 10.02 5.14
N THR A 799 -17.57 10.11 4.61
CA THR A 799 -17.12 9.34 3.44
C THR A 799 -15.65 8.97 3.62
N ILE A 800 -15.33 7.71 3.30
CA ILE A 800 -13.97 7.19 3.24
C ILE A 800 -13.71 6.60 1.86
N HIS A 801 -12.52 6.82 1.34
CA HIS A 801 -11.93 6.03 0.27
C HIS A 801 -10.74 5.25 0.85
N ASP A 802 -10.78 3.92 0.71
CA ASP A 802 -9.77 2.98 1.21
C ASP A 802 -8.91 2.49 0.03
N PRO A 803 -7.63 2.92 -0.08
CA PRO A 803 -6.78 2.64 -1.23
C PRO A 803 -5.98 1.33 -1.10
N SER A 804 -6.15 0.54 -0.04
CA SER A 804 -5.53 -0.80 0.09
C SER A 804 -6.34 -1.74 0.98
N SER A 805 -7.50 -2.16 0.48
CA SER A 805 -8.40 -3.09 1.18
C SER A 805 -8.46 -4.48 0.53
N ASP A 806 -9.39 -5.31 1.00
CA ASP A 806 -9.62 -6.67 0.50
C ASP A 806 -11.11 -6.88 0.13
N SER A 807 -11.45 -7.94 -0.61
CA SER A 807 -12.79 -8.12 -1.18
C SER A 807 -13.99 -8.14 -0.18
N PRO A 808 -13.85 -8.40 1.13
CA PRO A 808 -14.91 -8.15 2.11
C PRO A 808 -15.33 -6.67 2.23
N PHE A 809 -14.52 -5.71 1.79
CA PHE A 809 -14.85 -4.28 1.81
C PHE A 809 -16.13 -3.99 1.01
N PHE A 810 -16.25 -4.51 -0.22
CA PHE A 810 -17.44 -4.32 -1.05
C PHE A 810 -18.70 -4.93 -0.40
N VAL A 811 -18.56 -5.96 0.43
CA VAL A 811 -19.68 -6.54 1.20
C VAL A 811 -20.05 -5.66 2.40
N ALA A 812 -19.10 -5.00 3.04
CA ALA A 812 -19.36 -4.00 4.07
C ALA A 812 -20.02 -2.73 3.48
N GLU A 813 -19.54 -2.29 2.32
CA GLU A 813 -20.12 -1.21 1.52
C GLU A 813 -21.56 -1.52 1.08
N ASP A 814 -21.82 -2.71 0.51
CA ASP A 814 -23.17 -3.18 0.18
C ASP A 814 -24.08 -3.23 1.41
N MET A 815 -23.57 -3.62 2.58
CA MET A 815 -24.31 -3.57 3.84
C MET A 815 -24.56 -2.13 4.32
N GLN A 816 -23.63 -1.20 4.10
CA GLN A 816 -23.79 0.21 4.43
C GLN A 816 -24.85 0.87 3.53
N ARG A 817 -24.71 0.72 2.21
CA ARG A 817 -25.65 1.24 1.19
C ARG A 817 -27.06 0.65 1.33
N THR A 818 -27.22 -0.50 1.99
CA THR A 818 -28.53 -1.13 2.29
C THR A 818 -29.00 -0.99 3.75
N GLY A 819 -28.38 -0.13 4.55
CA GLY A 819 -28.83 0.18 5.93
C GLY A 819 -28.63 -0.95 6.95
N GLN A 820 -27.79 -1.93 6.64
CA GLN A 820 -27.48 -3.08 7.50
C GLN A 820 -26.17 -2.93 8.31
N LEU A 821 -25.42 -1.87 8.04
CA LEU A 821 -24.21 -1.46 8.74
C LEU A 821 -24.23 0.07 8.89
N LEU A 822 -24.12 0.59 10.11
CA LEU A 822 -23.93 2.02 10.33
C LEU A 822 -22.44 2.34 10.22
N ALA A 823 -22.08 3.06 9.17
CA ALA A 823 -20.71 3.43 8.79
C ALA A 823 -20.73 4.68 7.88
N PRO A 824 -19.59 5.36 7.66
CA PRO A 824 -19.45 6.35 6.59
C PRO A 824 -19.82 5.75 5.23
N ARG A 825 -20.03 6.57 4.19
CA ARG A 825 -20.03 6.04 2.82
C ARG A 825 -18.66 5.43 2.53
N MET A 826 -18.67 4.22 2.01
CA MET A 826 -17.46 3.42 1.80
C MET A 826 -17.18 3.34 0.30
N PHE A 827 -15.94 3.54 -0.08
CA PHE A 827 -15.41 3.28 -1.42
C PHE A 827 -14.01 2.68 -1.26
N SER A 828 -13.60 1.80 -2.15
CA SER A 828 -12.23 1.25 -2.12
C SER A 828 -11.79 0.83 -3.52
N THR A 829 -10.47 0.84 -3.72
CA THR A 829 -9.81 0.15 -4.84
C THR A 829 -9.98 -1.36 -4.79
N GLY A 830 -10.39 -1.91 -3.62
CA GLY A 830 -10.20 -3.31 -3.30
C GLY A 830 -8.70 -3.64 -3.27
N ARG A 831 -8.39 -4.88 -3.67
CA ARG A 831 -7.07 -5.46 -3.52
C ARG A 831 -6.04 -4.90 -4.51
N ILE A 832 -5.01 -4.25 -3.97
CA ILE A 832 -3.94 -3.53 -4.68
C ILE A 832 -3.28 -4.30 -5.83
N ILE A 833 -2.84 -3.58 -6.86
CA ILE A 833 -2.11 -4.13 -8.02
C ILE A 833 -0.60 -4.08 -7.71
N TYR A 834 -0.12 -4.99 -6.85
CA TYR A 834 1.21 -4.94 -6.24
C TYR A 834 2.31 -5.62 -7.07
N GLY A 835 3.40 -4.92 -7.37
CA GLY A 835 4.57 -5.48 -8.05
C GLY A 835 5.54 -6.31 -7.20
N ALA A 836 5.46 -6.27 -5.86
CA ALA A 836 6.33 -7.10 -5.02
C ALA A 836 5.84 -8.55 -4.99
N ARG A 837 6.78 -9.50 -5.02
CA ARG A 837 6.51 -10.95 -4.97
C ARG A 837 6.00 -11.39 -3.58
N ASN A 838 4.72 -11.13 -3.34
CA ASN A 838 3.97 -11.54 -2.16
C ASN A 838 2.83 -12.44 -2.62
N PRO A 839 2.74 -13.72 -2.19
CA PRO A 839 1.78 -14.70 -2.72
C PRO A 839 0.33 -14.20 -2.70
N TYR A 840 -0.04 -13.39 -1.70
CA TYR A 840 -1.40 -12.92 -1.54
C TYR A 840 -1.72 -11.69 -2.39
N ALA A 841 -0.76 -10.82 -2.67
CA ALA A 841 -1.01 -9.49 -3.24
C ALA A 841 -0.37 -9.24 -4.62
N TYR A 842 0.61 -10.06 -5.02
CA TYR A 842 1.34 -9.90 -6.29
C TYR A 842 0.39 -9.93 -7.49
N ALA A 843 0.53 -8.91 -8.34
CA ALA A 843 -0.13 -8.76 -9.62
C ALA A 843 0.94 -8.71 -10.71
N GLN A 844 1.21 -9.85 -11.34
CA GLN A 844 2.10 -9.92 -12.49
C GLN A 844 1.51 -9.14 -13.67
N ILE A 845 2.36 -8.31 -14.27
CA ILE A 845 2.07 -7.54 -15.48
C ILE A 845 3.32 -7.62 -16.37
N ASP A 846 3.23 -8.35 -17.47
CA ASP A 846 4.19 -8.34 -18.57
C ASP A 846 3.55 -7.89 -19.90
N SER A 847 2.22 -7.75 -19.94
CA SER A 847 1.49 -7.10 -21.04
C SER A 847 0.34 -6.19 -20.56
N LEU A 848 -0.17 -5.36 -21.48
CA LEU A 848 -1.35 -4.52 -21.22
C LEU A 848 -2.63 -5.33 -21.00
N GLU A 849 -2.74 -6.56 -21.51
CA GLU A 849 -3.93 -7.38 -21.24
C GLU A 849 -3.92 -7.88 -19.79
N ASP A 850 -2.75 -8.27 -19.25
CA ASP A 850 -2.56 -8.62 -17.84
C ASP A 850 -3.00 -7.46 -16.92
N ALA A 851 -2.60 -6.24 -17.25
CA ALA A 851 -3.04 -5.04 -16.55
C ALA A 851 -4.56 -4.81 -16.67
N LEU A 852 -5.14 -5.04 -17.85
CA LEU A 852 -6.59 -5.00 -18.07
C LEU A 852 -7.32 -6.08 -17.27
N ASP A 853 -6.75 -7.27 -17.08
CA ASP A 853 -7.37 -8.34 -16.32
C ASP A 853 -7.40 -8.05 -14.81
N HIS A 854 -6.33 -7.50 -14.22
CA HIS A 854 -6.37 -7.01 -12.83
C HIS A 854 -7.38 -5.86 -12.64
N VAL A 855 -7.44 -4.92 -13.58
CA VAL A 855 -8.38 -3.79 -13.54
C VAL A 855 -9.83 -4.27 -13.70
N ARG A 856 -10.12 -5.14 -14.68
CA ARG A 856 -11.45 -5.74 -14.90
C ARG A 856 -11.89 -6.61 -13.73
N ARG A 857 -10.97 -7.32 -13.08
CA ARG A 857 -11.23 -8.10 -11.87
C ARG A 857 -11.80 -7.20 -10.77
N LEU A 858 -11.07 -6.14 -10.40
CA LEU A 858 -11.51 -5.18 -9.38
C LEU A 858 -12.82 -4.49 -9.75
N ARG A 859 -12.99 -4.13 -11.03
CA ARG A 859 -14.24 -3.57 -11.58
C ARG A 859 -15.44 -4.53 -11.50
N ALA A 860 -15.21 -5.84 -11.61
CA ALA A 860 -16.23 -6.87 -11.46
C ALA A 860 -16.57 -7.13 -9.99
N GLU A 861 -15.60 -7.03 -9.08
CA GLU A 861 -15.80 -7.11 -7.62
C GLU A 861 -16.60 -5.91 -7.09
N GLY A 862 -16.41 -4.71 -7.65
CA GLY A 862 -17.20 -3.51 -7.36
C GLY A 862 -16.42 -2.18 -7.34
N ALA A 863 -15.10 -2.23 -7.49
CA ALA A 863 -14.23 -1.05 -7.35
C ALA A 863 -14.54 0.04 -8.40
N PRO A 864 -14.56 1.33 -8.02
CA PRO A 864 -14.58 2.46 -8.96
C PRO A 864 -13.17 2.99 -9.28
N SER A 865 -12.16 2.57 -8.51
CA SER A 865 -10.76 2.97 -8.56
C SER A 865 -9.83 1.75 -8.52
N VAL A 866 -8.54 1.91 -8.84
CA VAL A 866 -7.48 0.92 -8.60
C VAL A 866 -6.27 1.58 -7.95
N LYS A 867 -5.52 0.83 -7.13
CA LYS A 867 -4.24 1.26 -6.55
C LYS A 867 -3.08 0.70 -7.36
N ASN A 868 -2.31 1.59 -7.97
CA ASN A 868 -1.07 1.28 -8.68
C ASN A 868 0.08 1.22 -7.66
N TYR A 869 0.46 0.01 -7.21
CA TYR A 869 1.25 -0.17 -5.99
C TYR A 869 2.62 -0.79 -6.27
N ASN A 870 3.69 0.02 -6.20
CA ASN A 870 5.09 -0.44 -6.24
C ASN A 870 5.40 -1.46 -7.37
N GLN A 871 4.83 -1.27 -8.57
CA GLN A 871 5.24 -2.01 -9.77
C GLN A 871 6.66 -1.58 -10.16
N PRO A 872 7.64 -2.51 -10.22
CA PRO A 872 9.06 -2.17 -10.26
C PRO A 872 9.45 -1.50 -11.58
N ARG A 873 8.96 -2.01 -12.72
CA ARG A 873 9.19 -1.38 -14.03
C ARG A 873 8.14 -0.31 -14.31
N ARG A 874 8.51 0.70 -15.10
CA ARG A 874 7.64 1.81 -15.46
C ARG A 874 6.66 1.51 -16.58
N ASP A 875 7.00 0.60 -17.50
CA ASP A 875 6.05 0.09 -18.49
C ASP A 875 4.84 -0.53 -17.79
N GLN A 876 5.06 -1.33 -16.73
CA GLN A 876 4.00 -1.90 -15.89
C GLN A 876 3.13 -0.80 -15.24
N ARG A 877 3.74 0.24 -14.65
CA ARG A 877 3.01 1.38 -14.06
C ARG A 877 2.13 2.11 -15.08
N GLN A 878 2.64 2.34 -16.29
CA GLN A 878 1.90 2.97 -17.38
C GLN A 878 0.81 2.06 -17.97
N MET A 879 1.02 0.73 -18.03
CA MET A 879 0.00 -0.23 -18.45
C MET A 879 -1.21 -0.23 -17.52
N VAL A 880 -1.02 -0.12 -16.19
CA VAL A 880 -2.12 0.02 -15.22
C VAL A 880 -2.95 1.28 -15.47
N VAL A 881 -2.30 2.43 -15.74
CA VAL A 881 -3.00 3.68 -16.08
C VAL A 881 -3.80 3.54 -17.38
N GLU A 882 -3.20 3.01 -18.43
CA GLU A 882 -3.89 2.79 -19.72
C GLU A 882 -5.06 1.80 -19.61
N ALA A 883 -4.92 0.76 -18.79
CA ALA A 883 -5.98 -0.21 -18.51
C ALA A 883 -7.17 0.43 -17.76
N ALA A 884 -6.90 1.16 -16.67
CA ALA A 884 -7.92 1.88 -15.92
C ALA A 884 -8.61 2.97 -16.76
N ARG A 885 -7.86 3.69 -17.60
CA ARG A 885 -8.38 4.67 -18.55
C ARG A 885 -9.33 4.05 -19.60
N ARG A 886 -9.09 2.80 -20.02
CA ARG A 886 -9.98 2.05 -20.93
C ARG A 886 -11.26 1.56 -20.25
N GLU A 887 -11.15 1.11 -18.99
CA GLU A 887 -12.28 0.60 -18.21
C GLU A 887 -13.07 1.74 -17.48
N ASN A 888 -12.60 2.99 -17.60
CA ASN A 888 -13.15 4.21 -16.98
C ASN A 888 -13.15 4.14 -15.44
N MET A 889 -11.96 3.87 -14.88
CA MET A 889 -11.69 3.81 -13.44
C MET A 889 -10.63 4.82 -13.03
N LEU A 890 -10.72 5.31 -11.80
CA LEU A 890 -9.74 6.23 -11.20
C LEU A 890 -8.48 5.47 -10.80
N VAL A 891 -7.29 6.07 -10.91
CA VAL A 891 -6.03 5.44 -10.48
C VAL A 891 -5.42 6.24 -9.34
N VAL A 892 -5.42 5.68 -8.14
CA VAL A 892 -4.62 6.19 -7.03
C VAL A 892 -3.24 5.51 -7.06
N ALA A 893 -2.17 6.27 -6.91
CA ALA A 893 -0.81 5.72 -6.97
C ALA A 893 -0.12 5.73 -5.61
N GLU A 894 0.63 4.67 -5.31
CA GLU A 894 1.53 4.64 -4.15
C GLU A 894 2.76 5.52 -4.41
N GLY A 895 2.89 6.65 -3.70
CA GLY A 895 4.16 7.35 -3.58
C GLY A 895 5.16 6.43 -2.87
N GLY A 896 6.26 6.08 -3.55
CA GLY A 896 7.22 5.08 -3.08
C GLY A 896 8.21 5.60 -2.05
N SER A 897 7.98 6.79 -1.47
CA SER A 897 8.99 7.60 -0.77
C SER A 897 10.24 7.85 -1.63
N LEU A 898 10.08 7.99 -2.95
CA LEU A 898 11.18 8.14 -3.89
C LEU A 898 10.85 9.23 -4.90
N TYR A 899 11.36 10.44 -4.66
CA TYR A 899 11.12 11.66 -5.44
C TYR A 899 11.03 11.45 -6.98
N GLY A 900 11.96 10.67 -7.57
CA GLY A 900 11.94 10.39 -9.01
C GLY A 900 10.92 9.34 -9.48
N MET A 901 10.45 8.46 -8.58
CA MET A 901 9.30 7.58 -8.83
C MET A 901 7.99 8.35 -8.67
N ASP A 902 7.86 9.14 -7.61
CA ASP A 902 6.64 9.86 -7.26
C ASP A 902 6.26 10.88 -8.35
N LEU A 903 7.25 11.58 -8.90
CA LEU A 903 7.05 12.46 -10.05
C LEU A 903 6.93 11.73 -11.39
N ASN A 904 7.39 10.47 -11.50
CA ASN A 904 7.13 9.66 -12.69
C ASN A 904 5.72 9.06 -12.71
N LEU A 905 5.12 8.80 -11.54
CA LEU A 905 3.69 8.52 -11.39
C LEU A 905 2.81 9.71 -11.83
N VAL A 906 3.22 10.95 -11.49
CA VAL A 906 2.58 12.18 -12.00
C VAL A 906 2.75 12.30 -13.52
N ALA A 907 3.97 12.10 -14.05
CA ALA A 907 4.23 12.13 -15.49
C ALA A 907 3.42 11.07 -16.27
N ASP A 908 3.20 9.90 -15.67
CA ASP A 908 2.49 8.77 -16.26
C ASP A 908 0.97 8.86 -16.14
N GLY A 909 0.41 9.94 -15.58
CA GLY A 909 -1.04 10.22 -15.59
C GLY A 909 -1.85 9.39 -14.60
N ASN A 910 -1.33 9.13 -13.40
CA ASN A 910 -2.16 8.62 -12.31
C ASN A 910 -3.11 9.74 -11.82
N SER A 911 -4.32 9.41 -11.39
CA SER A 911 -5.35 10.40 -10.99
C SER A 911 -4.99 11.10 -9.69
N THR A 912 -4.37 10.38 -8.75
CA THR A 912 -3.82 10.93 -7.52
C THR A 912 -2.42 10.38 -7.25
N LEU A 913 -1.58 11.19 -6.60
CA LEU A 913 -0.38 10.76 -5.89
C LEU A 913 -0.71 10.70 -4.40
N GLU A 914 -0.57 9.52 -3.81
CA GLU A 914 -0.74 9.27 -2.38
C GLU A 914 0.62 9.30 -1.66
N HIS A 915 0.61 9.76 -0.40
CA HIS A 915 1.80 10.10 0.39
C HIS A 915 2.60 11.30 -0.15
N ASN A 916 3.55 11.80 0.62
CA ASN A 916 4.29 13.01 0.28
C ASN A 916 5.49 12.76 -0.64
N LEU A 917 5.80 13.77 -1.46
CA LEU A 917 7.13 13.89 -2.04
C LEU A 917 8.17 13.97 -0.90
N PRO A 918 9.23 13.15 -0.90
CA PRO A 918 10.19 13.01 0.21
C PRO A 918 11.27 14.11 0.16
N VAL A 919 10.85 15.38 0.12
CA VAL A 919 11.73 16.56 0.04
C VAL A 919 11.22 17.66 0.97
N GLU A 920 12.13 18.42 1.57
CA GLU A 920 11.80 19.52 2.49
C GLU A 920 11.19 20.74 1.77
N TYR A 921 11.60 20.97 0.53
CA TYR A 921 11.16 22.07 -0.32
C TYR A 921 10.86 21.61 -1.74
N ILE A 922 9.69 22.01 -2.24
CA ILE A 922 9.27 21.94 -3.63
C ILE A 922 9.55 23.32 -4.25
N TYR A 923 10.43 23.33 -5.26
CA TYR A 923 10.82 24.52 -6.01
C TYR A 923 9.97 24.72 -7.28
N GLU A 924 10.16 25.84 -7.98
CA GLU A 924 9.37 26.20 -9.17
C GLU A 924 9.31 25.13 -10.27
N ASP A 925 10.29 24.22 -10.37
CA ASP A 925 10.28 23.15 -11.37
C ASP A 925 9.15 22.14 -11.14
N VAL A 926 9.04 21.63 -9.91
CA VAL A 926 7.99 20.69 -9.52
C VAL A 926 6.65 21.41 -9.33
N LEU A 927 6.65 22.66 -8.83
CA LEU A 927 5.41 23.44 -8.71
C LEU A 927 4.75 23.71 -10.07
N GLN A 928 5.52 24.14 -11.08
CA GLN A 928 4.99 24.38 -12.43
C GLN A 928 4.60 23.07 -13.14
N PHE A 929 5.32 21.98 -12.86
CA PHE A 929 5.01 20.66 -13.41
C PHE A 929 3.70 20.10 -12.84
N MET A 930 3.51 20.16 -11.52
CA MET A 930 2.28 19.70 -10.85
C MET A 930 1.08 20.60 -11.15
N GLU A 931 1.24 21.92 -11.26
CA GLU A 931 0.21 22.86 -11.73
C GLU A 931 -0.28 22.54 -13.17
N ALA A 932 0.60 21.98 -14.00
CA ALA A 932 0.29 21.62 -15.38
C ALA A 932 -0.07 20.14 -15.59
N ALA A 933 0.09 19.29 -14.56
CA ALA A 933 -0.26 17.87 -14.58
C ALA A 933 -1.75 17.66 -14.32
N ASP A 934 -2.23 16.47 -14.66
CA ASP A 934 -3.63 16.04 -14.48
C ASP A 934 -3.78 15.19 -13.20
N THR A 935 -2.93 15.41 -12.20
CA THR A 935 -2.79 14.54 -11.01
C THR A 935 -3.01 15.32 -9.72
N ASN A 936 -3.95 14.85 -8.89
CA ASN A 936 -4.26 15.43 -7.58
C ASN A 936 -3.33 14.86 -6.49
N TYR A 937 -3.37 15.40 -5.25
CA TYR A 937 -2.37 15.08 -4.22
C TYR A 937 -2.97 14.81 -2.84
N THR A 938 -2.58 13.69 -2.23
CA THR A 938 -3.02 13.26 -0.90
C THR A 938 -1.78 12.95 -0.03
N PRO A 939 -1.15 13.95 0.63
CA PRO A 939 0.18 13.79 1.23
C PRO A 939 0.24 12.92 2.51
N THR A 940 -0.90 12.52 3.08
CA THR A 940 -1.02 11.69 4.31
C THR A 940 -0.05 12.13 5.42
N LEU A 941 -0.21 13.35 5.92
CA LEU A 941 0.66 14.00 6.92
C LEU A 941 0.86 13.14 8.19
N VAL A 942 -0.13 12.32 8.55
CA VAL A 942 -0.10 11.35 9.65
C VAL A 942 1.05 10.32 9.53
N VAL A 943 1.52 10.00 8.31
CA VAL A 943 2.60 9.03 8.02
C VAL A 943 3.75 9.58 7.17
N GLY A 944 3.84 10.91 7.02
CA GLY A 944 4.76 11.55 6.08
C GLY A 944 6.25 11.16 6.23
N TYR A 945 6.90 10.92 5.10
CA TYR A 945 8.30 10.51 4.98
C TYR A 945 9.28 11.68 5.21
N GLY A 946 10.46 11.38 5.78
CA GLY A 946 11.59 12.31 5.90
C GLY A 946 11.87 12.86 7.31
N GLY A 947 11.10 12.40 8.31
CA GLY A 947 11.26 12.70 9.74
C GLY A 947 10.11 12.08 10.53
N LEU A 948 9.83 12.55 11.75
CA LEU A 948 8.66 12.08 12.52
C LEU A 948 7.36 12.65 11.95
N ALA A 949 6.37 11.79 11.73
CA ALA A 949 5.11 12.16 11.09
C ALA A 949 4.06 12.75 12.06
N GLY A 950 2.86 13.05 11.55
CA GLY A 950 1.75 13.60 12.32
C GLY A 950 1.25 12.67 13.44
N ASP A 951 1.31 11.34 13.29
CA ASP A 951 0.91 10.39 14.34
C ASP A 951 1.68 10.62 15.66
N PRO A 952 3.02 10.46 15.71
CA PRO A 952 3.77 10.67 16.96
C PRO A 952 3.64 12.10 17.47
N TYR A 953 3.50 13.10 16.57
CA TYR A 953 3.26 14.49 16.97
C TYR A 953 1.95 14.65 17.75
N TRP A 954 0.81 14.24 17.18
CA TRP A 954 -0.49 14.44 17.80
C TRP A 954 -0.73 13.52 18.99
N ARG A 955 -0.10 12.33 19.02
CA ARG A 955 0.01 11.55 20.25
C ARG A 955 0.77 12.33 21.33
N GLN A 956 1.96 12.88 21.09
CA GLN A 956 2.64 13.65 22.15
C GLN A 956 1.87 14.92 22.56
N ALA A 957 1.28 15.65 21.61
CA ALA A 957 0.65 16.95 21.83
C ALA A 957 -0.75 16.88 22.49
N THR A 958 -1.44 15.73 22.46
CA THR A 958 -2.85 15.63 22.91
C THR A 958 -3.12 14.42 23.81
N ASP A 959 -4.10 14.51 24.71
CA ASP A 959 -4.55 13.34 25.49
C ASP A 959 -5.56 12.49 24.70
N VAL A 960 -5.08 11.84 23.63
CA VAL A 960 -5.88 10.98 22.73
C VAL A 960 -6.76 9.98 23.48
N PHE A 961 -6.24 9.32 24.52
CA PHE A 961 -7.01 8.37 25.35
C PHE A 961 -8.17 8.98 26.18
N ALA A 962 -8.28 10.31 26.18
CA ALA A 962 -9.28 11.10 26.90
C ALA A 962 -10.22 11.87 25.96
N GLN A 963 -10.03 11.74 24.64
CA GLN A 963 -10.95 12.27 23.63
C GLN A 963 -12.33 11.61 23.85
N PRO A 964 -13.42 12.37 24.08
CA PRO A 964 -14.68 11.79 24.54
C PRO A 964 -15.34 10.79 23.59
N LEU A 965 -15.15 10.97 22.28
CA LEU A 965 -15.72 10.10 21.25
C LEU A 965 -14.86 8.85 21.05
N LEU A 966 -13.52 8.97 21.16
CA LEU A 966 -12.64 7.80 21.24
C LEU A 966 -12.97 6.94 22.47
N MET A 967 -13.23 7.57 23.62
CA MET A 967 -13.66 6.89 24.84
C MET A 967 -15.05 6.23 24.75
N ALA A 968 -15.89 6.63 23.81
CA ALA A 968 -17.24 6.10 23.61
C ALA A 968 -17.31 4.95 22.61
N HIS A 969 -16.46 4.95 21.56
CA HIS A 969 -16.57 4.00 20.44
C HIS A 969 -15.33 3.12 20.23
N THR A 970 -14.19 3.36 20.89
CA THR A 970 -13.01 2.46 20.84
C THR A 970 -12.99 1.51 22.06
N PRO A 971 -12.63 0.21 21.92
CA PRO A 971 -12.51 -0.73 23.02
C PRO A 971 -11.56 -0.18 24.13
N PRO A 972 -12.01 0.01 25.39
CA PRO A 972 -11.25 0.77 26.39
C PRO A 972 -9.86 0.24 26.75
N ARG A 973 -9.58 -1.05 26.50
CA ARG A 973 -8.24 -1.64 26.67
C ARG A 973 -7.31 -1.29 25.51
N ILE A 974 -7.83 -1.24 24.28
CA ILE A 974 -7.08 -0.99 23.05
C ILE A 974 -6.69 0.50 22.99
N LEU A 975 -7.67 1.40 23.17
CA LEU A 975 -7.43 2.84 23.29
C LEU A 975 -6.34 3.18 24.32
N ARG A 976 -6.34 2.47 25.46
CA ARG A 976 -5.35 2.65 26.53
C ARG A 976 -3.99 2.03 26.20
N ALA A 977 -3.94 0.90 25.50
CA ALA A 977 -2.68 0.28 25.09
C ALA A 977 -1.93 1.17 24.07
N GLN A 978 -2.65 1.67 23.05
CA GLN A 978 -2.08 2.47 21.96
C GLN A 978 -1.67 3.89 22.37
N ASN A 979 -2.37 4.53 23.34
CA ASN A 979 -2.21 5.98 23.57
C ASN A 979 -1.71 6.41 24.95
N ALA A 980 -1.66 5.50 25.94
CA ALA A 980 -1.31 5.87 27.32
C ALA A 980 0.21 5.82 27.62
N ARG A 981 1.02 5.35 26.67
CA ARG A 981 2.47 5.52 26.60
C ARG A 981 2.78 6.12 25.24
N ARG A 982 3.80 6.97 25.18
CA ARG A 982 4.16 7.76 24.01
C ARG A 982 5.65 8.06 24.07
N THR A 983 6.28 8.11 22.90
CA THR A 983 7.59 8.73 22.71
C THR A 983 7.38 10.22 22.40
N THR A 984 8.42 11.04 22.59
CA THR A 984 8.35 12.49 22.52
C THR A 984 9.64 13.08 21.97
N ALA A 985 9.55 14.03 21.05
CA ALA A 985 10.69 14.69 20.43
C ALA A 985 10.53 16.22 20.43
N PRO A 986 11.63 16.98 20.28
CA PRO A 986 11.62 18.39 19.88
C PRO A 986 10.69 18.70 18.69
N GLU A 987 10.12 19.90 18.66
CA GLU A 987 9.13 20.33 17.65
C GLU A 987 9.65 20.22 16.20
N GLY A 988 10.95 20.50 15.97
CA GLY A 988 11.54 20.52 14.62
C GLY A 988 11.98 19.15 14.09
N ASP A 989 11.86 18.08 14.90
CA ASP A 989 12.15 16.71 14.47
C ASP A 989 10.94 16.07 13.74
N PHE A 990 9.80 16.78 13.73
CA PHE A 990 8.58 16.42 13.01
C PHE A 990 8.52 17.11 11.64
N VAL A 991 7.86 16.46 10.67
CA VAL A 991 7.75 16.92 9.27
C VAL A 991 6.31 17.19 8.81
N ASP A 992 5.30 17.01 9.67
CA ASP A 992 3.90 17.19 9.29
C ASP A 992 3.54 18.64 8.91
N ASP A 993 4.23 19.64 9.48
CA ASP A 993 4.13 21.05 9.10
C ASP A 993 5.02 21.43 7.91
N ASP A 994 6.20 20.81 7.77
CA ASP A 994 7.03 20.92 6.56
C ASP A 994 6.26 20.45 5.31
N ILE A 995 5.72 19.23 5.35
CA ILE A 995 4.97 18.64 4.22
C ILE A 995 3.68 19.44 3.96
N ALA A 996 2.97 19.86 5.00
CA ALA A 996 1.77 20.70 4.87
C ALA A 996 2.04 22.05 4.21
N ARG A 997 3.17 22.71 4.52
CA ARG A 997 3.61 23.96 3.88
C ARG A 997 3.79 23.75 2.38
N GLU A 998 4.47 22.67 2.00
CA GLU A 998 4.77 22.38 0.59
C GLU A 998 3.51 21.98 -0.19
N ALA A 999 2.63 21.19 0.42
CA ALA A 999 1.31 20.87 -0.13
C ALA A 999 0.43 22.14 -0.31
N ALA A 1000 0.54 23.12 0.60
CA ALA A 1000 -0.18 24.38 0.47
C ALA A 1000 0.24 25.20 -0.78
N LYS A 1001 1.52 25.14 -1.19
CA LYS A 1001 1.97 25.78 -2.44
C LYS A 1001 1.30 25.19 -3.69
N LEU A 1002 0.99 23.89 -3.67
CA LEU A 1002 0.29 23.19 -4.75
C LEU A 1002 -1.21 23.54 -4.76
N ALA A 1003 -1.83 23.58 -3.57
CA ALA A 1003 -3.22 24.02 -3.42
C ALA A 1003 -3.43 25.48 -3.88
N GLU A 1004 -2.49 26.39 -3.59
CA GLU A 1004 -2.53 27.79 -4.06
C GLU A 1004 -2.39 27.93 -5.60
N ARG A 1005 -1.94 26.88 -6.29
CA ARG A 1005 -1.88 26.78 -7.76
C ARG A 1005 -3.07 26.05 -8.38
N GLY A 1006 -3.98 25.52 -7.57
CA GLY A 1006 -5.18 24.82 -8.04
C GLY A 1006 -5.03 23.30 -8.24
N VAL A 1007 -3.96 22.69 -7.72
CA VAL A 1007 -3.90 21.23 -7.54
C VAL A 1007 -4.87 20.86 -6.42
N GLU A 1008 -5.75 19.88 -6.61
CA GLU A 1008 -6.67 19.44 -5.56
C GLU A 1008 -5.89 18.66 -4.47
N VAL A 1009 -5.67 19.31 -3.32
CA VAL A 1009 -4.96 18.74 -2.16
C VAL A 1009 -5.96 18.21 -1.14
N SER A 1010 -5.82 16.95 -0.75
CA SER A 1010 -6.77 16.20 0.07
C SER A 1010 -6.19 15.78 1.42
N ILE A 1011 -7.03 15.69 2.46
CA ILE A 1011 -6.67 14.95 3.68
C ILE A 1011 -6.65 13.43 3.40
N GLY A 1012 -5.72 12.73 4.04
CA GLY A 1012 -5.65 11.26 4.01
C GLY A 1012 -5.22 10.70 5.37
N GLY A 1013 -6.19 10.22 6.17
CA GLY A 1013 -5.98 9.89 7.57
C GLY A 1013 -5.15 8.63 7.83
N HIS A 1014 -5.05 7.70 6.87
CA HIS A 1014 -4.26 6.45 6.92
C HIS A 1014 -4.61 5.44 8.06
N GLY A 1015 -5.38 5.83 9.07
CA GLY A 1015 -6.08 4.91 9.99
C GLY A 1015 -5.31 4.48 11.26
N GLN A 1016 -4.14 5.06 11.55
CA GLN A 1016 -3.34 4.77 12.76
C GLN A 1016 -4.13 4.91 14.08
N GLN A 1017 -5.19 5.71 14.10
CA GLN A 1017 -6.11 5.86 15.24
C GLN A 1017 -7.57 6.11 14.81
N ALA A 1018 -8.06 5.38 13.80
CA ALA A 1018 -9.46 5.23 13.41
C ALA A 1018 -10.34 6.48 13.63
N GLY A 1019 -10.19 7.47 12.74
CA GLY A 1019 -11.08 8.62 12.64
C GLY A 1019 -10.64 9.87 13.39
N ILE A 1020 -9.72 9.78 14.35
CA ILE A 1020 -9.07 11.01 14.86
C ILE A 1020 -7.99 11.50 13.87
N ASP A 1021 -7.46 10.59 13.04
CA ASP A 1021 -6.41 10.86 12.07
C ASP A 1021 -6.82 11.88 11.01
N ALA A 1022 -8.08 11.82 10.53
CA ALA A 1022 -8.64 12.84 9.63
C ALA A 1022 -8.65 14.25 10.27
N HIS A 1023 -8.69 14.36 11.60
CA HIS A 1023 -8.47 15.63 12.29
C HIS A 1023 -6.99 15.96 12.45
N TRP A 1024 -6.12 14.97 12.63
CA TRP A 1024 -4.66 15.14 12.67
C TRP A 1024 -4.14 15.74 11.36
N GLU A 1025 -4.57 15.22 10.21
CA GLU A 1025 -4.40 15.82 8.87
C GLU A 1025 -4.79 17.31 8.87
N MET A 1026 -6.05 17.61 9.22
CA MET A 1026 -6.56 18.99 9.27
C MET A 1026 -5.73 19.91 10.18
N TRP A 1027 -5.25 19.40 11.30
CA TRP A 1027 -4.47 20.19 12.25
C TRP A 1027 -3.03 20.41 11.78
N SER A 1028 -2.42 19.42 11.14
CA SER A 1028 -1.10 19.50 10.52
C SER A 1028 -1.09 20.44 9.30
N PHE A 1029 -2.13 20.41 8.46
CA PHE A 1029 -2.30 21.41 7.38
C PHE A 1029 -2.32 22.86 7.91
N ALA A 1030 -3.01 23.11 9.04
CA ALA A 1030 -2.97 24.41 9.71
C ALA A 1030 -1.63 24.71 10.40
N ARG A 1031 -0.88 23.68 10.81
CA ARG A 1031 0.45 23.77 11.42
C ARG A 1031 1.49 24.23 10.37
N GLY A 1032 1.43 23.68 9.16
CA GLY A 1032 2.17 24.13 7.98
C GLY A 1032 1.71 25.46 7.37
N GLY A 1033 0.64 26.05 7.89
CA GLY A 1033 0.26 27.44 7.62
C GLY A 1033 -1.01 27.66 6.79
N MET A 1034 -1.73 26.61 6.37
CA MET A 1034 -3.05 26.79 5.73
C MET A 1034 -4.01 27.53 6.67
N THR A 1035 -4.83 28.43 6.12
CA THR A 1035 -5.93 29.02 6.89
C THR A 1035 -6.97 27.94 7.23
N PRO A 1036 -7.71 28.06 8.36
CA PRO A 1036 -8.78 27.11 8.69
C PRO A 1036 -9.92 27.01 7.66
N LEU A 1037 -9.96 27.90 6.66
CA LEU A 1037 -10.85 27.78 5.52
C LEU A 1037 -10.28 26.82 4.46
N GLN A 1038 -9.02 27.01 4.05
CA GLN A 1038 -8.31 26.10 3.11
C GLN A 1038 -8.27 24.67 3.66
N VAL A 1039 -8.06 24.50 4.97
CA VAL A 1039 -8.11 23.17 5.59
C VAL A 1039 -9.49 22.51 5.46
N LEU A 1040 -10.58 23.27 5.61
CA LEU A 1040 -11.92 22.71 5.44
C LEU A 1040 -12.22 22.38 3.98
N GLU A 1041 -11.64 23.09 3.01
CA GLU A 1041 -11.69 22.73 1.59
C GLU A 1041 -10.96 21.40 1.33
N ALA A 1042 -9.72 21.27 1.83
CA ALA A 1042 -8.91 20.04 1.80
C ALA A 1042 -9.56 18.84 2.52
N ALA A 1043 -10.47 19.09 3.47
CA ALA A 1043 -11.20 18.07 4.23
C ALA A 1043 -12.59 17.73 3.68
N THR A 1044 -13.08 18.43 2.64
CA THR A 1044 -14.46 18.25 2.15
C THR A 1044 -14.60 18.30 0.63
N ILE A 1045 -14.40 19.47 -0.01
CA ILE A 1045 -14.70 19.64 -1.43
C ILE A 1045 -13.53 19.25 -2.35
N ALA A 1046 -12.28 19.48 -1.94
CA ALA A 1046 -11.12 19.05 -2.71
C ALA A 1046 -11.02 17.51 -2.83
N PRO A 1047 -11.08 16.71 -1.74
CA PRO A 1047 -11.16 15.25 -1.84
C PRO A 1047 -12.39 14.76 -2.61
N ALA A 1048 -13.54 15.45 -2.51
CA ALA A 1048 -14.71 15.11 -3.32
C ALA A 1048 -14.50 15.38 -4.82
N ARG A 1049 -13.77 16.43 -5.23
CA ARG A 1049 -13.37 16.66 -6.63
C ARG A 1049 -12.32 15.64 -7.08
N SER A 1050 -11.29 15.41 -6.26
CA SER A 1050 -10.20 14.47 -6.52
C SER A 1050 -10.70 13.06 -6.81
N LEU A 1051 -11.73 12.61 -6.08
CA LEU A 1051 -12.40 11.32 -6.24
C LEU A 1051 -13.62 11.36 -7.20
N GLY A 1052 -13.88 12.47 -7.90
CA GLY A 1052 -15.00 12.57 -8.86
C GLY A 1052 -16.42 12.48 -8.26
N MET A 1053 -16.54 12.76 -6.96
CA MET A 1053 -17.75 12.70 -6.12
C MET A 1053 -18.41 14.08 -5.87
N ASP A 1054 -17.78 15.17 -6.32
CA ASP A 1054 -18.16 16.59 -6.11
C ASP A 1054 -19.61 16.92 -6.47
N ALA A 1055 -20.18 16.18 -7.41
CA ALA A 1055 -21.55 16.35 -7.88
C ALA A 1055 -22.59 16.09 -6.77
N GLU A 1056 -22.26 15.26 -5.78
CA GLU A 1056 -23.20 14.77 -4.77
C GLU A 1056 -22.80 15.10 -3.32
N ILE A 1057 -21.50 15.28 -3.01
CA ILE A 1057 -20.98 15.55 -1.65
C ILE A 1057 -19.93 16.70 -1.61
N GLY A 1058 -19.16 16.78 -0.52
CA GLY A 1058 -18.08 17.75 -0.29
C GLY A 1058 -18.55 19.19 0.00
N SER A 1059 -19.80 19.52 -0.26
CA SER A 1059 -20.34 20.89 -0.16
C SER A 1059 -21.85 20.89 0.09
N LEU A 1060 -22.34 21.93 0.77
CA LEU A 1060 -23.74 22.07 1.18
C LEU A 1060 -24.53 22.92 0.17
N GLU A 1061 -24.93 22.27 -0.93
CA GLU A 1061 -25.69 22.90 -2.01
C GLU A 1061 -27.09 22.28 -2.19
N VAL A 1062 -28.03 23.04 -2.77
CA VAL A 1062 -29.39 22.53 -3.04
C VAL A 1062 -29.34 21.42 -4.09
N GLY A 1063 -29.82 20.24 -3.72
CA GLY A 1063 -29.79 19.02 -4.55
C GLY A 1063 -28.65 18.06 -4.24
N LYS A 1064 -27.64 18.46 -3.47
CA LYS A 1064 -26.60 17.55 -2.95
C LYS A 1064 -27.11 16.75 -1.74
N LEU A 1065 -26.38 15.69 -1.41
CA LEU A 1065 -26.70 14.81 -0.29
C LEU A 1065 -26.55 15.55 1.05
N ALA A 1066 -27.44 15.23 1.99
CA ALA A 1066 -27.49 15.83 3.31
C ALA A 1066 -26.48 15.18 4.28
N ASP A 1067 -25.21 15.20 3.89
CA ASP A 1067 -24.07 14.67 4.65
C ASP A 1067 -23.30 15.85 5.28
N MET A 1068 -23.42 16.04 6.59
CA MET A 1068 -22.94 17.25 7.27
C MET A 1068 -22.64 17.06 8.76
N VAL A 1069 -21.66 17.80 9.29
CA VAL A 1069 -21.23 17.75 10.70
C VAL A 1069 -21.72 18.99 11.44
N ILE A 1070 -22.31 18.80 12.62
CA ILE A 1070 -22.69 19.89 13.54
C ILE A 1070 -21.65 19.95 14.67
N LEU A 1071 -20.83 20.99 14.67
CA LEU A 1071 -19.75 21.24 15.62
C LEU A 1071 -20.20 22.16 16.75
N THR A 1072 -19.78 21.88 17.98
CA THR A 1072 -20.05 22.76 19.13
C THR A 1072 -19.17 24.01 19.16
N GLY A 1073 -17.99 23.97 18.53
CA GLY A 1073 -17.08 25.11 18.32
C GLY A 1073 -17.18 25.76 16.93
N ASN A 1074 -16.21 26.62 16.62
CA ASN A 1074 -16.06 27.22 15.29
C ASN A 1074 -14.69 26.86 14.67
N PRO A 1075 -14.61 25.99 13.66
CA PRO A 1075 -13.34 25.63 13.03
C PRO A 1075 -12.63 26.85 12.40
N LEU A 1076 -13.38 27.86 11.93
CA LEU A 1076 -12.83 29.08 11.34
C LEU A 1076 -12.11 29.99 12.35
N GLU A 1077 -12.35 29.83 13.66
CA GLU A 1077 -11.61 30.55 14.73
C GLU A 1077 -10.43 29.73 15.26
N ASN A 1078 -10.53 28.40 15.22
CA ASN A 1078 -9.48 27.45 15.60
C ASN A 1078 -9.83 26.09 15.00
N ILE A 1079 -8.98 25.57 14.12
CA ILE A 1079 -9.22 24.30 13.41
C ILE A 1079 -9.37 23.10 14.36
N ARG A 1080 -8.82 23.17 15.58
CA ARG A 1080 -9.05 22.18 16.66
C ARG A 1080 -10.53 22.00 16.99
N ASN A 1081 -11.41 22.91 16.61
CA ASN A 1081 -12.85 22.73 16.80
C ASN A 1081 -13.47 21.67 15.87
N THR A 1082 -12.75 21.09 14.90
CA THR A 1082 -13.29 20.01 14.05
C THR A 1082 -13.62 18.74 14.84
N GLU A 1083 -12.86 18.38 15.88
CA GLU A 1083 -13.17 17.22 16.75
C GLU A 1083 -14.37 17.47 17.70
N THR A 1084 -14.95 18.67 17.73
CA THR A 1084 -15.99 19.06 18.70
C THR A 1084 -17.40 18.66 18.27
N VAL A 1085 -17.50 17.51 17.60
CA VAL A 1085 -18.69 16.98 16.93
C VAL A 1085 -19.81 16.70 17.94
N GLN A 1086 -20.99 17.30 17.68
CA GLN A 1086 -22.21 17.06 18.47
C GLN A 1086 -23.16 16.10 17.75
N THR A 1087 -23.27 16.23 16.44
CA THR A 1087 -24.25 15.50 15.63
C THR A 1087 -23.70 15.34 14.22
N VAL A 1088 -23.83 14.14 13.68
CA VAL A 1088 -23.44 13.82 12.31
C VAL A 1088 -24.71 13.48 11.55
N VAL A 1089 -24.91 14.14 10.41
CA VAL A 1089 -26.03 13.85 9.51
C VAL A 1089 -25.47 13.08 8.32
N LEU A 1090 -26.09 11.95 8.00
CA LEU A 1090 -25.70 11.05 6.92
C LEU A 1090 -26.97 10.60 6.20
N GLY A 1091 -27.07 10.83 4.90
CA GLY A 1091 -28.27 10.56 4.11
C GLY A 1091 -29.52 11.24 4.67
N GLY A 1092 -29.36 12.43 5.27
CA GLY A 1092 -30.44 13.17 5.93
C GLY A 1092 -30.87 12.64 7.31
N ARG A 1093 -30.40 11.47 7.76
CA ARG A 1093 -30.59 10.96 9.12
C ARG A 1093 -29.60 11.63 10.08
N ALA A 1094 -30.05 12.10 11.24
CA ALA A 1094 -29.17 12.76 12.22
C ALA A 1094 -28.83 11.83 13.39
N TYR A 1095 -27.55 11.71 13.73
CA TYR A 1095 -27.02 10.84 14.78
C TYR A 1095 -26.31 11.63 15.87
N ASP A 1096 -26.63 11.34 17.14
CA ASP A 1096 -25.93 11.89 18.30
C ASP A 1096 -24.51 11.31 18.38
N ALA A 1097 -23.48 12.16 18.24
CA ALA A 1097 -22.11 11.69 18.00
C ALA A 1097 -21.53 10.85 19.16
N ALA A 1098 -21.96 11.11 20.40
CA ALA A 1098 -21.47 10.39 21.58
C ALA A 1098 -22.15 9.03 21.82
N THR A 1099 -23.14 8.64 21.00
CA THR A 1099 -23.86 7.38 21.18
C THR A 1099 -24.24 6.66 19.88
N LEU A 1100 -24.21 7.36 18.74
CA LEU A 1100 -24.71 6.95 17.42
C LEU A 1100 -26.16 6.44 17.41
N ASN A 1101 -26.98 6.94 18.34
CA ASN A 1101 -28.44 6.82 18.23
C ASN A 1101 -28.95 7.85 17.21
N GLU A 1102 -29.94 7.47 16.42
CA GLU A 1102 -30.68 8.41 15.56
C GLU A 1102 -31.52 9.34 16.45
N VAL A 1103 -31.42 10.64 16.19
CA VAL A 1103 -32.06 11.71 16.97
C VAL A 1103 -32.77 12.68 16.03
N VAL A 1104 -33.93 13.18 16.45
CA VAL A 1104 -34.78 14.13 15.70
C VAL A 1104 -35.40 13.54 14.42
N THR A 1105 -34.66 12.85 13.55
CA THR A 1105 -35.14 12.25 12.29
C THR A 1105 -35.86 10.91 12.50
N GLY A 1106 -35.51 10.18 13.55
CA GLY A 1106 -36.09 8.89 13.88
C GLY A 1106 -35.87 8.48 15.33
N ASN A 1107 -35.84 7.18 15.59
CA ASN A 1107 -35.66 6.60 16.92
C ASN A 1107 -34.79 5.32 16.92
N THR A 1108 -34.06 5.09 15.84
CA THR A 1108 -33.12 3.97 15.69
C THR A 1108 -32.02 4.07 16.75
N ARG A 1109 -31.63 2.93 17.33
CA ARG A 1109 -30.57 2.87 18.35
C ARG A 1109 -29.44 1.97 17.90
N ARG A 1110 -28.21 2.39 18.16
CA ARG A 1110 -27.02 1.53 18.04
C ARG A 1110 -27.19 0.30 18.94
N ALA A 1111 -26.83 -0.88 18.46
CA ALA A 1111 -26.74 -2.07 19.31
C ALA A 1111 -25.45 -2.04 20.14
N PRO A 1112 -25.40 -2.67 21.33
CA PRO A 1112 -24.18 -2.70 22.14
C PRO A 1112 -22.98 -3.25 21.37
N TYR A 1113 -21.81 -2.67 21.60
CA TYR A 1113 -20.53 -3.25 21.22
C TYR A 1113 -20.26 -4.51 22.05
N TRP A 1114 -19.33 -5.35 21.59
CA TRP A 1114 -19.00 -6.60 22.29
C TRP A 1114 -18.43 -6.41 23.71
N TRP A 1115 -18.06 -5.19 24.10
CA TRP A 1115 -17.57 -4.84 25.45
C TRP A 1115 -18.57 -4.04 26.30
N GLU A 1116 -19.82 -3.83 25.84
CA GLU A 1116 -20.87 -3.10 26.55
C GLU A 1116 -21.91 -4.07 27.17
N ASP A 1117 -22.34 -3.80 28.41
CA ASP A 1117 -23.29 -4.59 29.22
C ASP A 1117 -24.79 -4.21 29.00
#